data_AF-A0A1H5W3Q7-F1
#
_entry.id   AF-A0A1H5W3Q7-F1
#
_cell.length_a   1.000
_cell.length_b   1.000
_cell.length_c   1.000
_cell.angle_alpha   90.00
_cell.angle_beta   90.00
_cell.angle_gamma   90.00
#
_symmetry.space_group_name_H-M   'P 1'
#
loop_
_entity.id
_entity.type
_entity.pdbx_description
1 polymer ?
#
loop_
_entity_poly.entity_id
_entity_poly.type
_entity_poly.pdbx_seq_one_letter_code
_entity_poly.pdbx_strand_id
1 'polypeptide(L)'
;MNRSTHEAGGPVPPRRRTVLKSLGAAGVAAAATPLLPLSTAHAEGTGAAPAIDWNGPSTVSKTTPTLQVVVNPKIRRESPIHDAVYSALRNLDTDYIRFVPWFPYPKLGVAELEAPADGRTSWDFSLIDPLVEDFEKATRGRSTILNFSTTPEWMWQPAPWTIQDGALRVYGGDNGIAASGTDWTDYTLAVDVTPLGTGAQDGASYAQAGWMVRMQDAGNGYAFLLSNYPYTSPAATGYLTFVRFQNGGVASVQPTALPFAVEAGTTYQVRTTVAGADLTVSVDGTDVLTVHDTTFAAGTVGFRENGSESATFDNVQVTAAGGQTLLADDFSGDLSRWAAPVAYPDDPDAPAFGYSQGQRLAVPVSVVADYYRRLVSWYTAGGFTDEYGTFHRSPHHYELPYWEVLNEVDFEHALSPQEYTELYDAIVTAIREVSPRTKFVGLALGNSAGFDYYRYFLDRANHQPGVPLDFISYHFYAQPNPADTADDYGPDGFAQADGFLSTVQQVEAIRKQLAPDVRTTVDELGSILPGSATQADPAPIPDAYWNFSGGIYAYVFARLALMGIDVVGESQLMGYPSQYPSVSMLDWNTGAPNARYRVLELILDEIRTGSRLIEVAGQPASGAYVLALDDRGRRKVLLINRTNAPVTVDIPGLRGAHLRIVDQQSGGGEIRGEWNHADTCTLGGYAVVVATFVE
;
A
#
# COMPACT_ATOMS: atom_id res chain seq x y z
N MET A 1 -7.43 56.35 36.83
CA MET A 1 -7.59 57.72 36.30
C MET A 1 -6.96 57.76 34.91
N ASN A 2 -7.59 58.43 33.94
CA ASN A 2 -7.21 58.38 32.53
C ASN A 2 -6.03 59.28 32.16
N ARG A 3 -5.15 58.75 31.28
CA ARG A 3 -4.25 59.35 30.26
C ARG A 3 -3.16 58.29 29.97
N SER A 4 -2.66 58.05 28.78
CA SER A 4 -2.99 58.48 27.39
C SER A 4 -2.76 57.25 26.46
N THR A 5 -2.55 57.24 25.14
CA THR A 5 -2.25 58.23 24.10
C THR A 5 -2.75 57.70 22.73
N HIS A 6 -2.82 58.54 21.69
CA HIS A 6 -2.83 58.08 20.29
C HIS A 6 -1.39 58.03 19.74
N GLU A 7 -1.04 56.96 19.01
CA GLU A 7 -0.05 57.00 17.94
C GLU A 7 -0.51 56.16 16.74
N ALA A 8 0.06 56.45 15.56
CA ALA A 8 -0.47 56.02 14.27
C ALA A 8 0.15 54.70 13.77
N GLY A 9 -0.67 53.88 13.09
CA GLY A 9 -0.23 52.71 12.33
C GLY A 9 -0.52 52.89 10.83
N GLY A 10 0.51 52.77 9.99
CA GLY A 10 0.38 52.81 8.52
C GLY A 10 -0.21 51.51 7.94
N PRO A 11 -0.50 51.49 6.62
CA PRO A 11 -1.12 50.33 5.97
C PRO A 11 -0.18 49.12 5.93
N VAL A 12 -0.68 47.98 6.41
CA VAL A 12 0.00 46.68 6.37
C VAL A 12 -0.11 46.08 4.95
N PRO A 13 1.00 45.61 4.33
CA PRO A 13 0.92 44.94 3.03
C PRO A 13 0.26 43.55 3.15
N PRO A 14 -0.48 43.08 2.12
CA PRO A 14 -1.15 41.80 2.18
C PRO A 14 -0.14 40.64 2.28
N ARG A 15 -0.39 39.73 3.23
CA ARG A 15 0.43 38.53 3.42
C ARG A 15 0.37 37.66 2.15
N ARG A 16 1.53 37.29 1.62
CA ARG A 16 1.63 36.20 0.63
C ARG A 16 1.09 34.92 1.26
N ARG A 17 0.00 34.36 0.72
CA ARG A 17 -0.41 32.99 1.00
C ARG A 17 0.55 32.06 0.25
N THR A 18 1.48 31.45 0.98
CA THR A 18 2.24 30.31 0.46
C THR A 18 1.27 29.13 0.34
N VAL A 19 0.90 28.78 -0.88
CA VAL A 19 0.14 27.55 -1.15
C VAL A 19 1.15 26.40 -1.07
N LEU A 20 1.08 25.60 0.00
CA LEU A 20 1.76 24.31 0.03
C LEU A 20 1.13 23.44 -1.06
N LYS A 21 1.93 22.98 -2.01
CA LYS A 21 1.53 21.96 -2.97
C LYS A 21 1.62 20.59 -2.28
N SER A 22 0.48 19.96 -2.02
CA SER A 22 0.41 18.52 -1.78
C SER A 22 0.59 17.80 -3.11
N LEU A 23 1.74 17.14 -3.30
CA LEU A 23 1.89 16.10 -4.33
C LEU A 23 1.07 14.88 -3.88
N GLY A 24 0.34 14.27 -4.80
CA GLY A 24 -0.50 13.11 -4.51
C GLY A 24 0.35 11.89 -4.16
N ALA A 25 0.11 11.31 -2.99
CA ALA A 25 0.50 9.94 -2.71
C ALA A 25 -0.63 9.02 -3.20
N ALA A 26 -0.38 8.29 -4.30
CA ALA A 26 -1.11 7.06 -4.56
C ALA A 26 -0.59 5.99 -3.57
N GLY A 27 -1.50 5.17 -3.04
CA GLY A 27 -1.20 4.25 -1.94
C GLY A 27 -1.51 4.84 -0.56
N VAL A 28 -2.46 4.22 0.13
CA VAL A 28 -3.06 4.55 1.45
C VAL A 28 -4.26 5.53 1.40
N ALA A 29 -5.41 4.99 0.98
CA ALA A 29 -6.72 5.54 1.29
C ALA A 29 -7.40 4.73 2.41
N ALA A 30 -6.80 4.74 3.61
CA ALA A 30 -7.47 4.21 4.81
C ALA A 30 -8.69 5.10 5.13
N ALA A 31 -9.88 4.51 5.20
CA ALA A 31 -11.14 5.23 5.39
C ALA A 31 -11.26 5.81 6.82
N ALA A 32 -10.76 7.03 7.02
CA ALA A 32 -10.92 7.78 8.26
C ALA A 32 -12.41 8.12 8.50
N THR A 33 -13.07 7.34 9.36
CA THR A 33 -14.47 7.61 9.75
C THR A 33 -14.49 8.79 10.74
N PRO A 34 -15.32 9.83 10.52
CA PRO A 34 -15.34 10.99 11.42
C PRO A 34 -16.02 10.64 12.76
N LEU A 35 -15.21 10.41 13.80
CA LEU A 35 -15.69 10.31 15.17
C LEU A 35 -15.81 11.70 15.80
N LEU A 36 -16.96 11.97 16.41
CA LEU A 36 -17.21 13.20 17.17
C LEU A 36 -16.40 13.19 18.48
N PRO A 37 -15.81 14.32 18.91
CA PRO A 37 -14.99 14.37 20.11
C PRO A 37 -15.86 14.23 21.38
N LEU A 38 -15.79 13.07 22.02
CA LEU A 38 -16.29 12.86 23.38
C LEU A 38 -15.25 13.36 24.38
N SER A 39 -15.43 14.60 24.82
CA SER A 39 -14.68 15.16 25.96
C SER A 39 -14.93 14.32 27.21
N THR A 40 -13.91 13.55 27.62
CA THR A 40 -13.90 12.82 28.90
C THR A 40 -12.94 13.49 29.86
N ALA A 41 -13.51 14.18 30.86
CA ALA A 41 -12.74 14.71 31.97
C ALA A 41 -12.05 13.55 32.71
N HIS A 42 -10.73 13.65 32.86
CA HIS A 42 -9.95 12.65 33.58
C HIS A 42 -10.31 12.70 35.08
N ALA A 43 -10.90 11.61 35.57
CA ALA A 43 -11.02 11.35 37.00
C ALA A 43 -9.97 10.32 37.38
N GLU A 44 -9.12 10.63 38.37
CA GLU A 44 -8.22 9.66 39.00
C GLU A 44 -9.04 8.62 39.78
N GLY A 45 -9.55 7.63 39.06
CA GLY A 45 -10.27 6.50 39.63
C GLY A 45 -9.29 5.45 40.12
N THR A 46 -9.19 5.25 41.44
CA THR A 46 -8.63 4.04 42.03
C THR A 46 -9.57 2.86 41.75
N GLY A 47 -9.50 2.34 40.53
CA GLY A 47 -10.21 1.13 40.11
C GLY A 47 -9.80 -0.06 40.97
N ALA A 48 -10.72 -1.00 41.21
CA ALA A 48 -10.41 -2.24 41.90
C ALA A 48 -9.32 -3.02 41.12
N ALA A 49 -8.42 -3.69 41.85
CA ALA A 49 -7.35 -4.46 41.24
C ALA A 49 -7.92 -5.57 40.31
N PRO A 50 -7.31 -5.82 39.14
CA PRO A 50 -7.69 -6.92 38.26
C PRO A 50 -7.65 -8.27 38.98
N ALA A 51 -8.82 -8.89 39.15
CA ALA A 51 -8.95 -10.19 39.80
C ALA A 51 -8.76 -11.31 38.78
N ILE A 52 -7.55 -11.88 38.73
CA ILE A 52 -7.24 -12.98 37.81
C ILE A 52 -7.83 -14.30 38.34
N ASP A 53 -8.93 -14.76 37.73
CA ASP A 53 -9.41 -16.12 37.93
C ASP A 53 -8.62 -17.10 37.05
N TRP A 54 -7.57 -17.69 37.63
CA TRP A 54 -6.74 -18.71 36.98
C TRP A 54 -7.51 -19.95 36.51
N ASN A 55 -8.73 -20.20 37.02
CA ASN A 55 -9.61 -21.30 36.63
C ASN A 55 -10.78 -20.85 35.73
N GLY A 56 -10.81 -19.56 35.34
CA GLY A 56 -11.88 -18.97 34.55
C GLY A 56 -11.90 -19.41 33.08
N PRO A 57 -12.85 -18.87 32.29
CA PRO A 57 -12.92 -19.08 30.86
C PRO A 57 -11.58 -18.78 30.18
N SER A 58 -11.15 -19.66 29.29
CA SER A 58 -9.84 -19.55 28.65
C SER A 58 -9.79 -20.20 27.27
N THR A 59 -8.90 -19.67 26.43
CA THR A 59 -8.63 -20.14 25.07
C THR A 59 -7.23 -20.73 25.02
N VAL A 60 -7.06 -21.92 24.44
CA VAL A 60 -5.71 -22.44 24.12
C VAL A 60 -5.22 -21.72 22.87
N SER A 61 -4.14 -20.95 22.96
CA SER A 61 -3.58 -20.24 21.82
C SER A 61 -3.15 -21.21 20.74
N LYS A 62 -3.65 -21.02 19.52
CA LYS A 62 -3.11 -21.65 18.30
C LYS A 62 -2.29 -20.66 17.44
N THR A 63 -2.16 -19.43 17.90
CA THR A 63 -1.64 -18.30 17.13
C THR A 63 -0.13 -18.33 17.08
N THR A 64 0.44 -18.15 15.89
CA THR A 64 1.89 -18.04 15.68
C THR A 64 2.25 -16.56 15.46
N PRO A 65 3.02 -15.91 16.38
CA PRO A 65 3.61 -14.61 16.10
C PRO A 65 4.72 -14.76 15.06
N THR A 66 4.72 -13.91 14.03
CA THR A 66 5.69 -13.96 12.94
C THR A 66 5.97 -12.55 12.41
N LEU A 67 6.59 -12.44 11.24
CA LEU A 67 6.94 -11.17 10.59
C LEU A 67 6.90 -11.23 9.07
N GLN A 68 6.85 -10.04 8.49
CA GLN A 68 7.05 -9.78 7.06
C GLN A 68 8.49 -9.32 6.78
N VAL A 69 9.02 -9.74 5.63
CA VAL A 69 10.26 -9.28 5.01
C VAL A 69 9.92 -8.73 3.63
N VAL A 70 9.81 -7.41 3.50
CA VAL A 70 9.59 -6.76 2.19
C VAL A 70 10.93 -6.52 1.52
N VAL A 71 10.97 -6.70 0.20
CA VAL A 71 12.17 -6.43 -0.60
C VAL A 71 12.41 -4.93 -0.72
N ASN A 72 13.66 -4.55 -0.49
CA ASN A 72 14.20 -3.22 -0.73
C ASN A 72 15.73 -3.23 -0.76
N PRO A 73 16.39 -2.12 -1.14
CA PRO A 73 17.85 -2.03 -1.23
C PRO A 73 18.61 -2.34 0.07
N LYS A 74 18.01 -2.10 1.24
CA LYS A 74 18.68 -2.31 2.53
C LYS A 74 18.90 -3.77 2.90
N ILE A 75 18.15 -4.68 2.28
CA ILE A 75 18.31 -6.13 2.50
C ILE A 75 19.14 -6.82 1.42
N ARG A 76 19.61 -6.11 0.39
CA ARG A 76 20.48 -6.67 -0.66
C ARG A 76 21.90 -6.96 -0.16
N ARG A 77 22.64 -7.83 -0.86
CA ARG A 77 24.05 -8.21 -0.56
C ARG A 77 25.01 -7.02 -0.57
N GLU A 78 24.72 -5.97 -1.33
CA GLU A 78 25.54 -4.75 -1.40
C GLU A 78 25.33 -3.82 -0.18
N SER A 79 24.27 -4.04 0.61
CA SER A 79 23.94 -3.24 1.79
C SER A 79 24.96 -3.48 2.92
N PRO A 80 25.50 -2.42 3.57
CA PRO A 80 26.44 -2.56 4.68
C PRO A 80 25.83 -3.23 5.93
N ILE A 81 24.50 -3.41 5.97
CA ILE A 81 23.76 -4.04 7.08
C ILE A 81 23.18 -5.40 6.72
N HIS A 82 23.42 -5.93 5.50
CA HIS A 82 22.92 -7.21 5.02
C HIS A 82 23.02 -8.35 6.05
N ASP A 83 24.23 -8.59 6.55
CA ASP A 83 24.51 -9.69 7.49
C ASP A 83 23.83 -9.49 8.85
N ALA A 84 23.62 -8.23 9.27
CA ALA A 84 22.89 -7.90 10.48
C ALA A 84 21.39 -8.19 10.32
N VAL A 85 20.78 -7.77 9.20
CA VAL A 85 19.36 -8.03 8.88
C VAL A 85 19.06 -9.53 8.87
N TYR A 86 19.80 -10.32 8.09
CA TYR A 86 19.56 -11.76 8.02
C TYR A 86 19.98 -12.51 9.29
N SER A 87 20.83 -11.92 10.16
CA SER A 87 21.09 -12.47 11.49
C SER A 87 19.93 -12.18 12.45
N ALA A 88 19.36 -10.98 12.42
CA ALA A 88 18.18 -10.64 13.20
C ALA A 88 16.98 -11.51 12.81
N LEU A 89 16.77 -11.78 11.50
CA LEU A 89 15.76 -12.71 11.01
C LEU A 89 15.95 -14.13 11.56
N ARG A 90 17.18 -14.68 11.47
CA ARG A 90 17.53 -15.99 12.04
C ARG A 90 17.25 -16.08 13.54
N ASN A 91 17.55 -15.03 14.28
CA ASN A 91 17.43 -15.03 15.74
C ASN A 91 15.98 -15.07 16.24
N LEU A 92 15.00 -14.61 15.44
CA LEU A 92 13.57 -14.70 15.78
C LEU A 92 13.01 -16.13 15.64
N ASP A 93 13.65 -16.98 14.82
CA ASP A 93 13.45 -18.44 14.75
C ASP A 93 11.97 -18.92 14.62
N THR A 94 11.13 -18.13 13.93
CA THR A 94 9.67 -18.35 13.83
C THR A 94 9.21 -18.97 12.51
N ASP A 95 7.99 -19.49 12.49
CA ASP A 95 7.29 -20.05 11.33
C ASP A 95 6.37 -19.02 10.65
N TYR A 96 5.93 -19.31 9.43
CA TYR A 96 5.06 -18.49 8.58
C TYR A 96 5.64 -17.10 8.21
N ILE A 97 6.97 -17.00 8.13
CA ILE A 97 7.65 -15.75 7.75
C ILE A 97 7.26 -15.40 6.31
N ARG A 98 6.67 -14.22 6.11
CA ARG A 98 6.17 -13.74 4.81
C ARG A 98 7.27 -12.97 4.07
N PHE A 99 7.57 -13.37 2.84
CA PHE A 99 8.57 -12.71 1.98
C PHE A 99 7.89 -12.05 0.78
N VAL A 100 8.06 -10.74 0.63
CA VAL A 100 7.29 -9.92 -0.31
C VAL A 100 8.19 -9.08 -1.23
N PRO A 101 8.51 -9.57 -2.43
CA PRO A 101 8.96 -8.75 -3.53
C PRO A 101 7.80 -7.86 -4.04
N TRP A 102 7.94 -6.54 -3.86
CA TRP A 102 6.83 -5.57 -3.93
C TRP A 102 7.05 -4.44 -4.95
N PHE A 103 5.96 -3.80 -5.40
CA PHE A 103 5.92 -3.00 -6.62
C PHE A 103 6.84 -1.77 -6.67
N PRO A 104 7.23 -1.11 -5.56
CA PRO A 104 8.14 0.03 -5.63
C PRO A 104 9.55 -0.33 -6.10
N TYR A 105 9.93 -1.61 -6.16
CA TYR A 105 11.22 -2.04 -6.71
C TYR A 105 10.99 -3.10 -7.79
N PRO A 106 10.48 -2.71 -8.98
CA PRO A 106 10.06 -3.66 -10.00
C PRO A 106 11.21 -4.57 -10.47
N LYS A 107 12.43 -4.04 -10.57
CA LYS A 107 13.66 -4.81 -10.86
C LYS A 107 14.09 -5.80 -9.77
N LEU A 108 13.50 -5.73 -8.57
CA LEU A 108 13.72 -6.65 -7.46
C LEU A 108 12.50 -7.56 -7.17
N GLY A 109 11.37 -7.35 -7.86
CA GLY A 109 10.12 -8.07 -7.60
C GLY A 109 9.43 -8.71 -8.80
N VAL A 110 9.69 -8.24 -10.02
CA VAL A 110 9.07 -8.73 -11.25
C VAL A 110 10.13 -9.39 -12.12
N ALA A 111 9.94 -10.67 -12.42
CA ALA A 111 10.93 -11.45 -13.17
C ALA A 111 10.83 -11.25 -14.70
N GLU A 112 9.68 -10.84 -15.24
CA GLU A 112 9.45 -10.63 -16.67
C GLU A 112 8.89 -9.23 -16.93
N LEU A 113 9.75 -8.20 -16.80
CA LEU A 113 9.35 -6.78 -16.82
C LEU A 113 8.78 -6.30 -18.16
N GLU A 114 9.21 -6.90 -19.26
CA GLU A 114 8.78 -6.56 -20.63
C GLU A 114 7.99 -7.70 -21.26
N ALA A 115 6.94 -7.37 -22.02
CA ALA A 115 6.10 -8.36 -22.67
C ALA A 115 6.89 -9.25 -23.65
N PRO A 116 6.60 -10.56 -23.74
CA PRO A 116 7.14 -11.43 -24.79
C PRO A 116 6.84 -10.90 -26.20
N ALA A 117 7.89 -10.74 -27.00
CA ALA A 117 7.81 -10.18 -28.36
C ALA A 117 8.86 -10.79 -29.28
N ASP A 118 8.58 -10.83 -30.59
CA ASP A 118 9.51 -11.27 -31.65
C ASP A 118 10.21 -12.63 -31.40
N GLY A 119 9.55 -13.54 -30.68
CA GLY A 119 10.11 -14.84 -30.32
C GLY A 119 11.12 -14.80 -29.16
N ARG A 120 11.04 -13.79 -28.29
CA ARG A 120 11.90 -13.60 -27.10
C ARG A 120 11.09 -13.16 -25.88
N THR A 121 11.50 -13.64 -24.73
CA THR A 121 11.00 -13.26 -23.40
C THR A 121 11.99 -12.36 -22.66
N SER A 122 11.54 -11.73 -21.57
CA SER A 122 12.38 -10.82 -20.75
C SER A 122 12.81 -11.36 -19.38
N TRP A 123 12.60 -12.66 -19.10
CA TRP A 123 12.94 -13.30 -17.81
C TRP A 123 14.36 -12.97 -17.30
N ASP A 124 14.43 -12.20 -16.21
CA ASP A 124 15.65 -11.88 -15.47
C ASP A 124 15.45 -12.10 -13.96
N PHE A 125 16.24 -13.01 -13.41
CA PHE A 125 16.27 -13.35 -11.99
C PHE A 125 17.52 -12.82 -11.28
N SER A 126 18.44 -12.15 -11.99
CA SER A 126 19.79 -11.83 -11.50
C SER A 126 19.83 -10.96 -10.24
N LEU A 127 18.81 -10.12 -10.04
CA LEU A 127 18.63 -9.28 -8.86
C LEU A 127 17.70 -9.89 -7.80
N ILE A 128 16.82 -10.80 -8.21
CA ILE A 128 15.79 -11.42 -7.36
C ILE A 128 16.36 -12.64 -6.62
N ASP A 129 17.07 -13.51 -7.34
CA ASP A 129 17.66 -14.75 -6.81
C ASP A 129 18.52 -14.53 -5.55
N PRO A 130 19.44 -13.53 -5.49
CA PRO A 130 20.22 -13.27 -4.29
C PRO A 130 19.39 -13.03 -3.02
N LEU A 131 18.25 -12.34 -3.15
CA LEU A 131 17.35 -12.00 -2.04
C LEU A 131 16.59 -13.24 -1.55
N VAL A 132 16.11 -14.07 -2.47
CA VAL A 132 15.43 -15.35 -2.17
C VAL A 132 16.43 -16.35 -1.57
N GLU A 133 17.63 -16.46 -2.12
CA GLU A 133 18.70 -17.32 -1.62
C GLU A 133 19.07 -17.02 -0.15
N ASP A 134 19.26 -15.75 0.20
CA ASP A 134 19.62 -15.37 1.57
C ASP A 134 18.42 -15.40 2.52
N PHE A 135 17.20 -15.19 2.02
CA PHE A 135 15.96 -15.46 2.78
C PHE A 135 15.84 -16.95 3.13
N GLU A 136 15.81 -17.85 2.15
CA GLU A 136 15.71 -19.30 2.33
C GLU A 136 16.84 -19.87 3.21
N LYS A 137 18.03 -19.27 3.14
CA LYS A 137 19.17 -19.60 4.02
C LYS A 137 18.98 -19.09 5.45
N ALA A 138 18.31 -17.96 5.65
CA ALA A 138 18.01 -17.42 6.97
C ALA A 138 16.78 -18.07 7.63
N THR A 139 15.82 -18.57 6.86
CA THR A 139 14.59 -19.22 7.34
C THR A 139 14.64 -20.74 7.31
N ARG A 140 15.77 -21.34 6.91
CA ARG A 140 15.94 -22.79 6.75
C ARG A 140 15.41 -23.61 7.93
N GLY A 141 14.42 -24.47 7.66
CA GLY A 141 13.78 -25.34 8.64
C GLY A 141 12.55 -24.74 9.30
N ARG A 142 12.18 -23.51 8.92
CA ARG A 142 10.91 -22.84 9.23
C ARG A 142 9.99 -22.86 8.02
N SER A 143 8.70 -22.73 8.28
CA SER A 143 7.69 -22.52 7.25
C SER A 143 7.76 -21.08 6.76
N THR A 144 7.75 -20.88 5.45
CA THR A 144 7.73 -19.55 4.81
C THR A 144 6.45 -19.36 4.00
N ILE A 145 6.06 -18.11 3.77
CA ILE A 145 5.02 -17.71 2.83
C ILE A 145 5.70 -16.85 1.77
N LEU A 146 5.83 -17.36 0.53
CA LEU A 146 6.30 -16.53 -0.58
C LEU A 146 5.12 -15.78 -1.18
N ASN A 147 5.26 -14.47 -1.33
CA ASN A 147 4.28 -13.58 -1.94
C ASN A 147 4.98 -12.67 -2.95
N PHE A 148 5.24 -13.21 -4.15
CA PHE A 148 5.57 -12.36 -5.30
C PHE A 148 4.30 -11.65 -5.74
N SER A 149 3.99 -10.56 -5.07
CA SER A 149 2.70 -9.88 -5.20
C SER A 149 2.56 -9.12 -6.49
N THR A 150 3.64 -8.48 -6.93
CA THR A 150 3.63 -7.62 -8.11
C THR A 150 3.58 -8.44 -9.39
N THR A 151 2.45 -8.34 -10.09
CA THR A 151 2.31 -8.80 -11.48
C THR A 151 3.10 -7.91 -12.45
N PRO A 152 3.60 -8.44 -13.58
CA PRO A 152 4.16 -7.61 -14.64
C PRO A 152 3.17 -6.61 -15.20
N GLU A 153 3.54 -5.34 -15.23
CA GLU A 153 2.65 -4.23 -15.56
C GLU A 153 2.11 -4.29 -17.01
N TRP A 154 2.85 -4.88 -17.95
CA TRP A 154 2.38 -5.10 -19.32
C TRP A 154 1.17 -6.05 -19.43
N MET A 155 0.82 -6.77 -18.36
CA MET A 155 -0.40 -7.56 -18.28
C MET A 155 -1.66 -6.73 -18.04
N TRP A 156 -1.53 -5.42 -17.77
CA TRP A 156 -2.63 -4.52 -17.43
C TRP A 156 -2.87 -3.46 -18.52
N GLN A 157 -4.12 -3.03 -18.63
CA GLN A 157 -4.50 -1.87 -19.44
C GLN A 157 -4.04 -0.60 -18.71
N PRO A 158 -3.41 0.38 -19.37
CA PRO A 158 -2.99 1.62 -18.72
C PRO A 158 -4.17 2.27 -17.98
N ALA A 159 -4.07 2.45 -16.66
CA ALA A 159 -5.13 3.16 -15.95
C ALA A 159 -5.15 4.62 -16.41
N PRO A 160 -6.30 5.19 -16.80
CA PRO A 160 -7.66 4.62 -16.79
C PRO A 160 -8.29 4.65 -18.19
N TRP A 161 -7.59 4.10 -19.17
CA TRP A 161 -8.01 4.08 -20.56
C TRP A 161 -8.78 2.79 -20.82
N THR A 162 -10.01 2.92 -21.31
CA THR A 162 -10.87 1.77 -21.63
C THR A 162 -11.59 2.04 -22.94
N ILE A 163 -11.90 1.01 -23.73
CA ILE A 163 -12.75 1.17 -24.91
C ILE A 163 -14.20 0.95 -24.47
N GLN A 164 -15.05 1.95 -24.69
CA GLN A 164 -16.48 1.89 -24.39
C GLN A 164 -17.28 2.38 -25.61
N ASP A 165 -18.25 1.57 -26.05
CA ASP A 165 -19.17 1.89 -27.15
C ASP A 165 -18.47 2.30 -28.48
N GLY A 166 -17.23 1.83 -28.67
CA GLY A 166 -16.40 2.12 -29.84
C GLY A 166 -15.49 3.34 -29.71
N ALA A 167 -15.48 4.02 -28.57
CA ALA A 167 -14.61 5.18 -28.30
C ALA A 167 -13.67 4.91 -27.12
N LEU A 168 -12.56 5.64 -27.04
CA LEU A 168 -11.74 5.68 -25.83
C LEU A 168 -12.48 6.44 -24.73
N ARG A 169 -12.69 5.78 -23.60
CA ARG A 169 -13.17 6.34 -22.34
C ARG A 169 -11.99 6.51 -21.40
N VAL A 170 -11.74 7.74 -20.95
CA VAL A 170 -10.76 8.07 -19.91
C VAL A 170 -11.49 8.56 -18.66
N TYR A 171 -11.09 8.07 -17.48
CA TYR A 171 -11.69 8.42 -16.18
C TYR A 171 -10.60 8.66 -15.13
N GLY A 172 -10.22 9.91 -14.89
CA GLY A 172 -9.10 10.29 -14.04
C GLY A 172 -7.74 9.84 -14.58
N GLY A 173 -6.81 9.51 -13.66
CA GLY A 173 -5.51 8.85 -13.94
C GLY A 173 -4.51 9.62 -14.79
N ASP A 174 -4.62 10.94 -14.81
CA ASP A 174 -3.63 11.88 -15.34
C ASP A 174 -3.30 11.68 -16.84
N ASN A 175 -2.03 11.51 -17.20
CA ASN A 175 -1.51 11.74 -18.54
C ASN A 175 -1.14 10.43 -19.25
N GLY A 176 -2.01 9.92 -20.13
CA GLY A 176 -1.67 8.79 -21.03
C GLY A 176 -1.22 9.28 -22.41
N ILE A 177 -0.28 8.58 -23.05
CA ILE A 177 0.35 8.99 -24.32
C ILE A 177 0.40 7.85 -25.35
N ALA A 178 0.45 8.18 -26.63
CA ALA A 178 0.62 7.17 -27.68
C ALA A 178 1.97 6.44 -27.52
N ALA A 179 1.99 5.13 -27.80
CA ALA A 179 3.15 4.24 -27.65
C ALA A 179 4.29 4.51 -28.66
N SER A 180 4.16 5.53 -29.50
CA SER A 180 5.16 5.94 -30.50
C SER A 180 5.13 7.46 -30.70
N GLY A 181 6.16 8.01 -31.35
CA GLY A 181 6.14 9.40 -31.82
C GLY A 181 6.75 10.45 -30.90
N THR A 182 7.56 10.05 -29.91
CA THR A 182 8.31 10.99 -29.06
C THR A 182 9.34 11.83 -29.85
N ASP A 183 9.65 11.43 -31.08
CA ASP A 183 10.49 12.14 -32.05
C ASP A 183 9.72 13.08 -32.99
N TRP A 184 8.38 13.09 -32.97
CA TRP A 184 7.57 13.87 -33.91
C TRP A 184 7.75 15.37 -33.72
N THR A 185 8.02 16.06 -34.83
CA THR A 185 8.16 17.51 -34.86
C THR A 185 6.84 18.20 -35.23
N ASP A 186 6.63 18.53 -36.49
CA ASP A 186 5.47 19.32 -36.92
C ASP A 186 4.36 18.39 -37.45
N TYR A 187 3.19 18.50 -36.84
CA TYR A 187 2.04 17.64 -37.12
C TYR A 187 0.70 18.30 -36.76
N THR A 188 -0.38 17.73 -37.28
CA THR A 188 -1.75 18.07 -36.91
C THR A 188 -2.40 16.87 -36.24
N LEU A 189 -2.85 17.04 -34.99
CA LEU A 189 -3.77 16.13 -34.32
C LEU A 189 -5.21 16.56 -34.64
N ALA A 190 -6.05 15.62 -35.05
CA ALA A 190 -7.51 15.75 -35.07
C ALA A 190 -8.12 14.63 -34.20
N VAL A 191 -9.19 14.94 -33.48
CA VAL A 191 -9.88 14.02 -32.56
C VAL A 191 -11.29 14.56 -32.23
N ASP A 192 -12.27 13.67 -32.12
CA ASP A 192 -13.58 13.98 -31.56
C ASP A 192 -13.51 13.87 -30.03
N VAL A 193 -13.96 14.91 -29.31
CA VAL A 193 -13.78 15.07 -27.86
C VAL A 193 -15.13 15.28 -27.17
N THR A 194 -15.45 14.46 -26.18
CA THR A 194 -16.73 14.52 -25.44
C THR A 194 -16.49 14.64 -23.93
N PRO A 195 -16.48 15.86 -23.36
CA PRO A 195 -16.40 16.07 -21.91
C PRO A 195 -17.59 15.45 -21.19
N LEU A 196 -17.39 14.60 -20.18
CA LEU A 196 -18.50 14.07 -19.36
C LEU A 196 -18.54 14.74 -17.98
N GLY A 197 -19.65 14.53 -17.26
CA GLY A 197 -19.87 15.14 -15.94
C GLY A 197 -18.83 14.68 -14.92
N THR A 198 -18.09 15.64 -14.36
CA THR A 198 -16.93 15.41 -13.48
C THR A 198 -17.26 15.53 -11.99
N GLY A 199 -18.06 16.53 -11.64
CA GLY A 199 -18.27 16.95 -10.25
C GLY A 199 -18.92 18.33 -10.18
N ALA A 200 -18.90 18.96 -9.00
CA ALA A 200 -19.43 20.30 -8.78
C ALA A 200 -18.39 21.23 -8.14
N GLN A 201 -18.23 22.43 -8.71
CA GLN A 201 -17.36 23.49 -8.22
C GLN A 201 -18.22 24.73 -7.94
N ASP A 202 -18.08 25.33 -6.76
CA ASP A 202 -18.87 26.49 -6.31
C ASP A 202 -20.40 26.32 -6.44
N GLY A 203 -20.87 25.07 -6.37
CA GLY A 203 -22.28 24.69 -6.50
C GLY A 203 -22.78 24.46 -7.94
N ALA A 204 -21.93 24.64 -8.95
CA ALA A 204 -22.23 24.35 -10.35
C ALA A 204 -21.57 23.04 -10.80
N SER A 205 -22.31 22.16 -11.46
CA SER A 205 -21.75 20.96 -12.09
C SER A 205 -20.85 21.34 -13.26
N TYR A 206 -19.69 20.68 -13.39
CA TYR A 206 -18.77 20.90 -14.51
C TYR A 206 -18.38 19.61 -15.23
N ALA A 207 -17.90 19.79 -16.46
CA ALA A 207 -17.32 18.77 -17.33
C ALA A 207 -16.03 19.30 -17.95
N GLN A 208 -15.09 18.40 -18.21
CA GLN A 208 -13.81 18.70 -18.83
C GLN A 208 -13.38 17.53 -19.72
N ALA A 209 -12.59 17.81 -20.75
CA ALA A 209 -11.85 16.82 -21.50
C ALA A 209 -10.44 17.35 -21.84
N GLY A 210 -9.41 16.52 -21.70
CA GLY A 210 -8.02 16.90 -22.00
C GLY A 210 -7.38 16.10 -23.14
N TRP A 211 -6.75 16.78 -24.10
CA TRP A 211 -5.83 16.16 -25.07
C TRP A 211 -4.46 16.83 -25.05
N MET A 212 -3.45 16.12 -25.55
CA MET A 212 -2.04 16.47 -25.37
C MET A 212 -1.24 16.42 -26.67
N VAL A 213 -0.19 17.24 -26.74
CA VAL A 213 0.76 17.35 -27.86
C VAL A 213 2.17 17.64 -27.34
N ARG A 214 3.20 17.30 -28.13
CA ARG A 214 4.62 17.42 -27.74
C ARG A 214 4.96 16.69 -26.44
N MET A 215 4.28 15.59 -26.14
CA MET A 215 4.57 14.79 -24.94
C MET A 215 5.86 13.98 -25.16
N GLN A 216 6.87 14.20 -24.32
CA GLN A 216 8.10 13.40 -24.32
C GLN A 216 7.96 12.16 -23.45
N ASP A 217 7.21 12.31 -22.36
CA ASP A 217 6.79 11.32 -21.38
C ASP A 217 5.50 11.85 -20.70
N ALA A 218 4.93 11.11 -19.75
CA ALA A 218 3.70 11.54 -19.04
C ALA A 218 3.87 12.83 -18.21
N GLY A 219 5.10 13.24 -17.86
CA GLY A 219 5.41 14.41 -17.03
C GLY A 219 5.92 15.65 -17.77
N ASN A 220 6.15 15.57 -19.09
CA ASN A 220 6.79 16.61 -19.90
C ASN A 220 6.08 16.80 -21.25
N GLY A 221 5.43 17.94 -21.45
CA GLY A 221 4.75 18.29 -22.71
C GLY A 221 3.66 19.36 -22.55
N TYR A 222 2.73 19.41 -23.50
CA TYR A 222 1.62 20.38 -23.51
C TYR A 222 0.25 19.68 -23.54
N ALA A 223 -0.73 20.27 -22.86
CA ALA A 223 -2.12 19.83 -22.88
C ALA A 223 -3.09 20.99 -23.10
N PHE A 224 -4.26 20.66 -23.62
CA PHE A 224 -5.38 21.55 -23.81
C PHE A 224 -6.62 20.94 -23.17
N LEU A 225 -7.29 21.71 -22.31
CA LEU A 225 -8.49 21.28 -21.59
C LEU A 225 -9.71 22.04 -22.10
N LEU A 226 -10.66 21.35 -22.72
CA LEU A 226 -11.97 21.89 -23.11
C LEU A 226 -12.95 21.66 -21.94
N SER A 227 -13.49 22.73 -21.35
CA SER A 227 -14.31 22.61 -20.13
C SER A 227 -15.31 23.75 -19.96
N ASN A 228 -16.26 23.58 -19.05
CA ASN A 228 -17.06 24.65 -18.47
C ASN A 228 -16.68 24.96 -17.01
N TYR A 229 -15.47 24.57 -16.58
CA TYR A 229 -14.97 24.83 -15.23
C TYR A 229 -14.88 26.35 -14.98
N PRO A 230 -15.33 26.88 -13.82
CA PRO A 230 -15.48 28.32 -13.60
C PRO A 230 -14.15 29.04 -13.30
N TYR A 231 -13.29 29.20 -14.31
CA TYR A 231 -11.97 29.85 -14.16
C TYR A 231 -12.03 31.37 -13.88
N THR A 232 -13.13 32.05 -14.20
CA THR A 232 -13.31 33.50 -13.93
C THR A 232 -14.58 33.80 -13.14
N SER A 233 -14.67 35.01 -12.59
CA SER A 233 -15.87 35.55 -11.95
C SER A 233 -16.26 36.89 -12.61
N PRO A 234 -17.41 36.99 -13.31
CA PRO A 234 -18.34 35.90 -13.63
C PRO A 234 -17.69 34.82 -14.51
N ALA A 235 -18.23 33.60 -14.44
CA ALA A 235 -17.75 32.49 -15.28
C ALA A 235 -18.28 32.62 -16.71
N ALA A 236 -17.42 32.33 -17.70
CA ALA A 236 -17.85 32.02 -19.05
C ALA A 236 -18.51 30.63 -19.12
N THR A 237 -19.29 30.39 -20.18
CA THR A 237 -19.98 29.11 -20.44
C THR A 237 -19.06 28.01 -20.98
N GLY A 238 -17.83 28.36 -21.35
CA GLY A 238 -16.85 27.43 -21.91
C GLY A 238 -15.45 28.05 -21.89
N TYR A 239 -14.44 27.20 -21.77
CA TYR A 239 -13.03 27.56 -21.79
C TYR A 239 -12.21 26.54 -22.56
N LEU A 240 -11.15 27.02 -23.18
CA LEU A 240 -10.00 26.21 -23.61
C LEU A 240 -8.79 26.62 -22.78
N THR A 241 -8.24 25.69 -22.01
CA THR A 241 -7.14 25.96 -21.09
C THR A 241 -5.86 25.30 -21.58
N PHE A 242 -4.83 26.10 -21.88
CA PHE A 242 -3.49 25.60 -22.15
C PHE A 242 -2.77 25.24 -20.85
N VAL A 243 -2.15 24.07 -20.81
CA VAL A 243 -1.36 23.56 -19.68
C VAL A 243 0.01 23.13 -20.19
N ARG A 244 1.06 23.46 -19.43
CA ARG A 244 2.43 22.95 -19.67
C ARG A 244 2.84 22.08 -18.49
N PHE A 245 3.17 20.83 -18.78
CA PHE A 245 3.78 19.89 -17.83
C PHE A 245 5.30 19.95 -17.98
N GLN A 246 6.02 20.02 -16.86
CA GLN A 246 7.48 20.03 -16.85
C GLN A 246 7.99 19.42 -15.55
N ASN A 247 8.93 18.49 -15.63
CA ASN A 247 9.50 17.75 -14.51
C ASN A 247 8.42 17.05 -13.65
N GLY A 248 7.43 16.41 -14.29
CA GLY A 248 6.37 15.67 -13.60
C GLY A 248 5.32 16.55 -12.88
N GLY A 249 5.25 17.84 -13.20
CA GLY A 249 4.29 18.74 -12.56
C GLY A 249 3.80 19.88 -13.47
N VAL A 250 2.70 20.52 -13.06
CA VAL A 250 2.13 21.66 -13.78
C VAL A 250 2.99 22.92 -13.61
N ALA A 251 3.57 23.38 -14.73
CA ALA A 251 4.40 24.58 -14.82
C ALA A 251 3.60 25.84 -15.17
N SER A 252 2.54 25.72 -15.99
CA SER A 252 1.61 26.81 -16.28
C SER A 252 0.21 26.32 -16.60
N VAL A 253 -0.80 27.13 -16.26
CA VAL A 253 -2.22 26.96 -16.63
C VAL A 253 -2.74 28.30 -17.15
N GLN A 254 -3.32 28.31 -18.34
CA GLN A 254 -3.76 29.53 -19.03
C GLN A 254 -5.17 29.33 -19.63
N PRO A 255 -6.25 29.63 -18.89
CA PRO A 255 -7.62 29.49 -19.37
C PRO A 255 -8.00 30.63 -20.33
N THR A 256 -8.55 30.28 -21.49
CA THR A 256 -9.10 31.21 -22.48
C THR A 256 -10.60 30.99 -22.59
N ALA A 257 -11.40 32.04 -22.35
CA ALA A 257 -12.86 31.96 -22.47
C ALA A 257 -13.29 31.76 -23.93
N LEU A 258 -14.20 30.82 -24.17
CA LEU A 258 -14.73 30.49 -25.49
C LEU A 258 -16.00 31.31 -25.81
N PRO A 259 -16.29 31.56 -27.11
CA PRO A 259 -17.51 32.26 -27.52
C PRO A 259 -18.77 31.38 -27.51
N PHE A 260 -18.67 30.13 -27.03
CA PHE A 260 -19.75 29.14 -26.96
C PHE A 260 -19.73 28.38 -25.62
N ALA A 261 -20.76 27.58 -25.36
CA ALA A 261 -20.85 26.74 -24.17
C ALA A 261 -20.15 25.39 -24.37
N VAL A 262 -19.50 24.90 -23.31
CA VAL A 262 -19.05 23.50 -23.22
C VAL A 262 -20.08 22.73 -22.38
N GLU A 263 -20.65 21.68 -22.96
CA GLU A 263 -21.74 20.91 -22.36
C GLU A 263 -21.33 19.46 -22.12
N ALA A 264 -21.77 18.88 -21.00
CA ALA A 264 -21.46 17.52 -20.64
C ALA A 264 -22.19 16.52 -21.55
N GLY A 265 -21.45 15.59 -22.17
CA GLY A 265 -21.99 14.63 -23.13
C GLY A 265 -22.12 15.14 -24.57
N THR A 266 -21.68 16.37 -24.85
CA THR A 266 -21.62 16.92 -26.21
C THR A 266 -20.24 16.65 -26.82
N THR A 267 -20.23 16.09 -28.03
CA THR A 267 -19.00 15.83 -28.80
C THR A 267 -18.60 17.05 -29.62
N TYR A 268 -17.32 17.40 -29.58
CA TYR A 268 -16.71 18.53 -30.29
C TYR A 268 -15.60 18.04 -31.21
N GLN A 269 -15.54 18.54 -32.45
CA GLN A 269 -14.45 18.20 -33.37
C GLN A 269 -13.25 19.09 -33.09
N VAL A 270 -12.18 18.52 -32.56
CA VAL A 270 -10.98 19.25 -32.17
C VAL A 270 -9.86 19.01 -33.18
N ARG A 271 -9.13 20.08 -33.50
CA ARG A 271 -7.87 19.99 -34.24
C ARG A 271 -6.81 20.87 -33.58
N THR A 272 -5.63 20.30 -33.33
CA THR A 272 -4.44 21.01 -32.87
C THR A 272 -3.35 20.90 -33.93
N THR A 273 -2.96 22.03 -34.51
CA THR A 273 -1.84 22.11 -35.46
C THR A 273 -0.59 22.59 -34.72
N VAL A 274 0.48 21.82 -34.84
CA VAL A 274 1.77 22.03 -34.20
C VAL A 274 2.79 22.35 -35.29
N ALA A 275 3.29 23.59 -35.31
CA ALA A 275 4.19 24.07 -36.35
C ALA A 275 5.33 24.88 -35.72
N GLY A 276 6.53 24.28 -35.62
CA GLY A 276 7.63 24.86 -34.88
C GLY A 276 7.26 25.07 -33.40
N ALA A 277 7.21 26.34 -32.99
CA ALA A 277 6.86 26.77 -31.63
C ALA A 277 5.39 27.19 -31.47
N ASP A 278 4.60 27.21 -32.55
CA ASP A 278 3.20 27.62 -32.52
C ASP A 278 2.26 26.40 -32.41
N LEU A 279 1.29 26.50 -31.51
CA LEU A 279 0.29 25.51 -31.19
C LEU A 279 -1.10 26.14 -31.41
N THR A 280 -1.75 25.86 -32.54
CA THR A 280 -3.06 26.42 -32.90
C THR A 280 -4.15 25.38 -32.73
N VAL A 281 -5.18 25.70 -31.94
CA VAL A 281 -6.35 24.85 -31.69
C VAL A 281 -7.57 25.44 -32.39
N SER A 282 -8.29 24.58 -33.11
CA SER A 282 -9.65 24.84 -33.60
C SER A 282 -10.64 23.87 -32.97
N VAL A 283 -11.85 24.35 -32.65
CA VAL A 283 -13.00 23.56 -32.20
C VAL A 283 -14.14 23.77 -33.19
N ASP A 284 -14.74 22.68 -33.66
CA ASP A 284 -15.80 22.67 -34.70
C ASP A 284 -15.45 23.52 -35.93
N GLY A 285 -14.18 23.46 -36.34
CA GLY A 285 -13.63 24.20 -37.48
C GLY A 285 -13.37 25.70 -37.24
N THR A 286 -13.56 26.20 -36.01
CA THR A 286 -13.25 27.58 -35.62
C THR A 286 -11.95 27.63 -34.83
N ASP A 287 -10.94 28.38 -35.31
CA ASP A 287 -9.72 28.65 -34.54
C ASP A 287 -10.07 29.43 -33.26
N VAL A 288 -9.72 28.87 -32.09
CA VAL A 288 -10.08 29.41 -30.78
C VAL A 288 -8.88 29.85 -29.94
N LEU A 289 -7.69 29.31 -30.21
CA LEU A 289 -6.47 29.64 -29.48
C LEU A 289 -5.22 29.38 -30.33
N THR A 290 -4.22 30.25 -30.22
CA THR A 290 -2.84 29.98 -30.63
C THR A 290 -1.91 30.29 -29.47
N VAL A 291 -1.05 29.34 -29.11
CA VAL A 291 -0.02 29.49 -28.07
C VAL A 291 1.36 29.41 -28.73
N HIS A 292 2.30 30.24 -28.27
CA HIS A 292 3.69 30.21 -28.68
C HIS A 292 4.56 29.73 -27.51
N ASP A 293 5.16 28.54 -27.59
CA ASP A 293 6.04 27.99 -26.56
C ASP A 293 7.16 27.14 -27.17
N THR A 294 8.40 27.39 -26.72
CA THR A 294 9.63 26.76 -27.22
C THR A 294 10.18 25.67 -26.29
N THR A 295 9.47 25.34 -25.20
CA THR A 295 9.96 24.39 -24.17
C THR A 295 10.14 22.97 -24.73
N PHE A 296 9.17 22.47 -25.51
CA PHE A 296 9.20 21.13 -26.11
C PHE A 296 9.14 21.20 -27.63
N ALA A 297 10.23 20.78 -28.30
CA ALA A 297 10.43 20.86 -29.74
C ALA A 297 10.19 19.53 -30.50
N ALA A 298 9.88 18.45 -29.78
CA ALA A 298 9.48 17.14 -30.29
C ALA A 298 8.61 16.44 -29.24
N GLY A 299 7.73 15.53 -29.65
CA GLY A 299 6.94 14.69 -28.75
C GLY A 299 5.62 14.22 -29.36
N THR A 300 5.01 13.23 -28.72
CA THR A 300 3.80 12.54 -29.19
C THR A 300 2.51 13.21 -28.71
N VAL A 301 1.37 12.55 -28.95
CA VAL A 301 0.01 12.93 -28.53
C VAL A 301 -0.48 12.07 -27.37
N GLY A 302 -1.56 12.49 -26.72
CA GLY A 302 -2.16 11.76 -25.61
C GLY A 302 -3.47 12.37 -25.13
N PHE A 303 -4.04 11.79 -24.06
CA PHE A 303 -5.28 12.25 -23.42
C PHE A 303 -5.10 12.34 -21.90
N ARG A 304 -5.86 13.25 -21.29
CA ARG A 304 -5.67 13.63 -19.90
C ARG A 304 -7.00 13.90 -19.20
N GLU A 305 -7.26 13.16 -18.12
CA GLU A 305 -8.30 13.45 -17.15
C GLU A 305 -7.70 13.36 -15.73
N ASN A 306 -8.10 14.22 -14.79
CA ASN A 306 -7.52 14.24 -13.43
C ASN A 306 -8.58 14.04 -12.35
N GLY A 307 -8.26 13.26 -11.31
CA GLY A 307 -9.18 12.99 -10.20
C GLY A 307 -10.48 12.33 -10.68
N SER A 308 -11.61 13.02 -10.52
CA SER A 308 -12.93 12.55 -10.99
C SER A 308 -13.30 13.03 -12.40
N GLU A 309 -12.41 13.73 -13.10
CA GLU A 309 -12.63 14.17 -14.48
C GLU A 309 -12.76 12.98 -15.42
N SER A 310 -13.55 13.12 -16.49
CA SER A 310 -13.72 12.03 -17.44
C SER A 310 -14.27 12.51 -18.78
N ALA A 311 -13.80 11.90 -19.86
CA ALA A 311 -14.24 12.21 -21.22
C ALA A 311 -14.35 10.94 -22.08
N THR A 312 -14.86 11.07 -23.31
CA THR A 312 -14.58 10.12 -24.39
C THR A 312 -13.88 10.81 -25.55
N PHE A 313 -13.03 10.04 -26.24
CA PHE A 313 -12.23 10.46 -27.39
C PHE A 313 -12.40 9.44 -28.52
N ASP A 314 -12.55 9.92 -29.75
CA ASP A 314 -12.76 9.07 -30.93
C ASP A 314 -12.16 9.69 -32.21
N ASN A 315 -12.08 8.92 -33.29
CA ASN A 315 -11.65 9.35 -34.62
C ASN A 315 -10.31 10.10 -34.62
N VAL A 316 -9.34 9.56 -33.88
CA VAL A 316 -8.02 10.17 -33.73
C VAL A 316 -7.24 10.06 -35.03
N GLN A 317 -6.64 11.17 -35.47
CA GLN A 317 -5.72 11.20 -36.59
C GLN A 317 -4.58 12.19 -36.34
N VAL A 318 -3.35 11.68 -36.32
CA VAL A 318 -2.13 12.49 -36.32
C VAL A 318 -1.52 12.46 -37.73
N THR A 319 -1.34 13.64 -38.32
CA THR A 319 -0.81 13.81 -39.67
C THR A 319 0.42 14.69 -39.64
N ALA A 320 1.56 14.20 -40.12
CA ALA A 320 2.79 14.98 -40.27
C ALA A 320 2.57 16.20 -41.18
N ALA A 321 3.40 17.24 -41.04
CA ALA A 321 3.39 18.40 -41.93
C ALA A 321 3.49 18.06 -43.44
N GLY A 322 4.07 16.90 -43.78
CA GLY A 322 4.13 16.37 -45.16
C GLY A 322 2.87 15.64 -45.65
N GLY A 323 1.81 15.55 -44.85
CA GLY A 323 0.55 14.86 -45.18
C GLY A 323 0.53 13.35 -44.90
N GLN A 324 1.61 12.78 -44.34
CA GLN A 324 1.66 11.38 -43.92
C GLN A 324 0.89 11.19 -42.61
N THR A 325 -0.03 10.23 -42.54
CA THR A 325 -0.61 9.77 -41.28
C THR A 325 0.47 9.09 -40.44
N LEU A 326 0.72 9.63 -39.25
CA LEU A 326 1.67 9.11 -38.25
C LEU A 326 1.00 8.13 -37.29
N LEU A 327 -0.24 8.46 -36.89
CA LEU A 327 -1.10 7.64 -36.06
C LEU A 327 -2.55 7.87 -36.52
N ALA A 328 -3.36 6.81 -36.47
CA ALA A 328 -4.81 6.92 -36.57
C ALA A 328 -5.43 5.87 -35.65
N ASP A 329 -6.53 6.19 -35.01
CA ASP A 329 -7.27 5.25 -34.16
C ASP A 329 -8.76 5.63 -34.10
N ASP A 330 -9.61 4.65 -34.33
CA ASP A 330 -11.08 4.72 -34.19
C ASP A 330 -11.57 3.86 -33.02
N PHE A 331 -10.65 3.39 -32.17
CA PHE A 331 -10.90 2.55 -31.00
C PHE A 331 -11.78 1.32 -31.26
N SER A 332 -11.81 0.84 -32.50
CA SER A 332 -12.46 -0.43 -32.88
C SER A 332 -11.62 -1.67 -32.52
N GLY A 333 -10.36 -1.48 -32.14
CA GLY A 333 -9.38 -2.52 -31.79
C GLY A 333 -9.07 -2.60 -30.29
N ASP A 334 -7.81 -2.43 -29.95
CA ASP A 334 -7.28 -2.44 -28.58
C ASP A 334 -6.43 -1.17 -28.29
N LEU A 335 -5.92 -1.04 -27.07
CA LEU A 335 -5.14 0.11 -26.63
C LEU A 335 -3.63 -0.01 -26.87
N SER A 336 -3.15 -0.98 -27.67
CA SER A 336 -1.71 -1.19 -27.93
C SER A 336 -1.00 0.03 -28.54
N ARG A 337 -1.73 0.90 -29.23
CA ARG A 337 -1.22 2.18 -29.78
C ARG A 337 -1.04 3.28 -28.73
N TRP A 338 -1.54 3.05 -27.52
CA TRP A 338 -1.72 4.03 -26.45
C TRP A 338 -1.18 3.55 -25.09
N ALA A 339 -0.71 2.31 -25.01
CA ALA A 339 0.00 1.76 -23.87
C ALA A 339 1.51 1.99 -24.05
N ALA A 340 1.99 3.20 -23.74
CA ALA A 340 3.41 3.37 -23.48
C ALA A 340 3.81 2.48 -22.29
N PRO A 341 4.89 1.67 -22.38
CA PRO A 341 5.35 0.85 -21.25
C PRO A 341 5.54 1.70 -20.00
N VAL A 342 5.07 1.22 -18.85
CA VAL A 342 5.20 1.96 -17.59
C VAL A 342 6.68 2.13 -17.27
N ALA A 343 7.13 3.38 -17.24
CA ALA A 343 8.53 3.71 -17.02
C ALA A 343 8.92 3.44 -15.56
N TYR A 344 9.98 2.68 -15.38
CA TYR A 344 10.64 2.42 -14.09
C TYR A 344 12.14 2.77 -14.19
N PRO A 345 12.81 3.11 -13.07
CA PRO A 345 14.18 3.60 -13.10
C PRO A 345 15.22 2.60 -13.66
N ASP A 346 16.29 3.13 -14.25
CA ASP A 346 17.47 2.33 -14.60
C ASP A 346 18.15 1.75 -13.36
N ASP A 347 18.25 2.53 -12.30
CA ASP A 347 18.76 2.12 -10.99
C ASP A 347 17.76 1.18 -10.29
N PRO A 348 18.11 -0.09 -10.04
CA PRO A 348 17.21 -1.04 -9.36
C PRO A 348 16.93 -0.68 -7.89
N ASP A 349 17.71 0.22 -7.29
CA ASP A 349 17.52 0.67 -5.92
C ASP A 349 16.69 1.96 -5.80
N ALA A 350 16.29 2.55 -6.94
CA ALA A 350 15.42 3.73 -6.97
C ALA A 350 13.93 3.33 -6.90
N PRO A 351 13.14 3.92 -5.99
CA PRO A 351 11.73 3.56 -5.81
C PRO A 351 10.85 4.03 -6.96
N ALA A 352 9.92 3.16 -7.37
CA ALA A 352 8.97 3.34 -8.46
C ALA A 352 7.52 3.16 -7.98
N PHE A 353 7.04 4.02 -7.07
CA PHE A 353 5.66 3.94 -6.54
C PHE A 353 4.55 4.11 -7.59
N GLY A 354 4.89 4.55 -8.81
CA GLY A 354 3.98 4.56 -9.96
C GLY A 354 4.09 3.33 -10.86
N TYR A 355 4.72 2.23 -10.43
CA TYR A 355 4.85 1.02 -11.25
C TYR A 355 3.53 0.28 -11.47
N SER A 356 2.78 -0.03 -10.39
CA SER A 356 1.47 -0.66 -10.52
C SER A 356 0.45 0.34 -11.04
N GLN A 357 -0.08 0.09 -12.23
CA GLN A 357 -1.14 0.86 -12.87
C GLN A 357 -2.19 -0.07 -13.49
N GLY A 358 -3.26 0.49 -14.04
CA GLY A 358 -4.37 -0.31 -14.58
C GLY A 358 -5.27 -0.92 -13.51
N GLN A 359 -6.49 -1.27 -13.94
CA GLN A 359 -7.48 -2.01 -13.13
C GLN A 359 -8.08 -3.21 -13.87
N ARG A 360 -7.62 -3.44 -15.11
CA ARG A 360 -8.13 -4.48 -16.00
C ARG A 360 -6.96 -5.11 -16.73
N LEU A 361 -7.02 -6.43 -16.90
CA LEU A 361 -5.98 -7.13 -17.66
C LEU A 361 -6.03 -6.71 -19.15
N ALA A 362 -4.86 -6.47 -19.73
CA ALA A 362 -4.65 -6.41 -21.17
C ALA A 362 -4.49 -7.82 -21.79
N VAL A 363 -4.31 -8.85 -20.94
CA VAL A 363 -4.09 -10.25 -21.34
C VAL A 363 -5.15 -11.19 -20.76
N PRO A 364 -5.36 -12.39 -21.34
CA PRO A 364 -6.19 -13.41 -20.70
C PRO A 364 -5.63 -13.84 -19.33
N VAL A 365 -6.52 -14.15 -18.38
CA VAL A 365 -6.17 -14.66 -17.03
C VAL A 365 -5.19 -15.84 -17.07
N SER A 366 -5.24 -16.69 -18.10
CA SER A 366 -4.30 -17.81 -18.28
C SER A 366 -2.85 -17.37 -18.44
N VAL A 367 -2.58 -16.18 -18.99
CA VAL A 367 -1.22 -15.63 -19.14
C VAL A 367 -0.63 -15.27 -17.77
N VAL A 368 -1.44 -14.65 -16.89
CA VAL A 368 -1.05 -14.35 -15.51
C VAL A 368 -0.77 -15.64 -14.72
N ALA A 369 -1.63 -16.66 -14.88
CA ALA A 369 -1.43 -17.96 -14.27
C ALA A 369 -0.17 -18.69 -14.76
N ASP A 370 0.13 -18.62 -16.07
CA ASP A 370 1.36 -19.19 -16.65
C ASP A 370 2.62 -18.49 -16.15
N TYR A 371 2.61 -17.16 -16.00
CA TYR A 371 3.71 -16.42 -15.37
C TYR A 371 4.00 -16.93 -13.96
N TYR A 372 2.97 -17.04 -13.11
CA TYR A 372 3.15 -17.54 -11.74
C TYR A 372 3.58 -19.00 -11.68
N ARG A 373 3.07 -19.86 -12.59
CA ARG A 373 3.54 -21.25 -12.73
C ARG A 373 5.03 -21.31 -13.09
N ARG A 374 5.50 -20.47 -14.02
CA ARG A 374 6.93 -20.39 -14.41
C ARG A 374 7.80 -19.84 -13.29
N LEU A 375 7.34 -18.79 -12.61
CA LEU A 375 8.00 -18.19 -11.44
C LEU A 375 8.19 -19.22 -10.31
N VAL A 376 7.16 -20.02 -9.99
CA VAL A 376 7.28 -21.12 -9.02
C VAL A 376 8.18 -22.25 -9.57
N SER A 377 8.11 -22.57 -10.86
CA SER A 377 8.96 -23.60 -11.48
C SER A 377 10.45 -23.23 -11.46
N TRP A 378 10.78 -21.94 -11.56
CA TRP A 378 12.13 -21.43 -11.39
C TRP A 378 12.68 -21.79 -10.01
N TYR A 379 11.90 -21.59 -8.94
CA TYR A 379 12.36 -21.87 -7.57
C TYR A 379 12.24 -23.34 -7.13
N THR A 380 11.27 -24.09 -7.66
CA THR A 380 10.95 -25.45 -7.16
C THR A 380 11.34 -26.59 -8.11
N ALA A 381 11.45 -26.35 -9.42
CA ALA A 381 11.56 -27.39 -10.45
C ALA A 381 12.84 -27.30 -11.32
N GLY A 382 13.80 -26.45 -10.98
CA GLY A 382 15.05 -26.29 -11.74
C GLY A 382 14.90 -25.56 -13.08
N GLY A 383 13.79 -24.85 -13.30
CA GLY A 383 13.54 -24.06 -14.50
C GLY A 383 12.16 -24.27 -15.14
N PHE A 384 11.93 -23.63 -16.28
CA PHE A 384 10.67 -23.74 -17.04
C PHE A 384 10.90 -23.56 -18.54
N THR A 385 9.88 -23.88 -19.33
CA THR A 385 9.82 -23.54 -20.76
C THR A 385 8.84 -22.38 -20.98
N ASP A 386 9.25 -21.38 -21.76
CA ASP A 386 8.42 -20.23 -22.14
C ASP A 386 7.45 -20.55 -23.31
N GLU A 387 6.62 -19.58 -23.71
CA GLU A 387 5.66 -19.74 -24.83
C GLU A 387 6.32 -19.85 -26.21
N TYR A 388 7.61 -19.51 -26.34
CA TYR A 388 8.38 -19.71 -27.56
C TYR A 388 9.16 -21.04 -27.58
N GLY A 389 9.04 -21.85 -26.53
CA GLY A 389 9.67 -23.16 -26.42
C GLY A 389 11.13 -23.14 -25.93
N THR A 390 11.63 -22.00 -25.45
CA THR A 390 12.98 -21.90 -24.87
C THR A 390 12.93 -22.36 -23.41
N PHE A 391 13.89 -23.22 -23.02
CA PHE A 391 14.03 -23.67 -21.64
C PHE A 391 14.98 -22.76 -20.85
N HIS A 392 14.44 -22.10 -19.83
CA HIS A 392 15.16 -21.27 -18.87
C HIS A 392 15.59 -22.15 -17.68
N ARG A 393 16.90 -22.32 -17.49
CA ARG A 393 17.47 -23.19 -16.45
C ARG A 393 17.70 -22.44 -15.14
N SER A 394 17.14 -22.96 -14.06
CA SER A 394 17.41 -22.52 -12.69
C SER A 394 18.33 -23.51 -11.93
N PRO A 395 19.13 -23.06 -10.96
CA PRO A 395 19.80 -23.93 -9.99
C PRO A 395 18.87 -24.40 -8.85
N HIS A 396 17.71 -23.76 -8.65
CA HIS A 396 16.91 -23.86 -7.42
C HIS A 396 15.93 -25.04 -7.41
N HIS A 397 15.72 -25.60 -6.22
CA HIS A 397 14.85 -26.74 -5.92
C HIS A 397 14.28 -26.63 -4.49
N TYR A 398 13.77 -25.45 -4.12
CA TYR A 398 13.23 -25.17 -2.79
C TYR A 398 11.91 -25.91 -2.53
N GLU A 399 11.61 -26.22 -1.27
CA GLU A 399 10.24 -26.61 -0.89
C GLU A 399 9.42 -25.33 -0.71
N LEU A 400 8.26 -25.25 -1.38
CA LEU A 400 7.33 -24.12 -1.26
C LEU A 400 6.11 -24.52 -0.39
N PRO A 401 6.15 -24.36 0.94
CA PRO A 401 5.06 -24.80 1.81
C PRO A 401 3.80 -23.94 1.66
N TYR A 402 3.95 -22.62 1.52
CA TYR A 402 2.86 -21.68 1.29
C TYR A 402 3.20 -20.68 0.20
N TRP A 403 2.20 -20.39 -0.64
CA TRP A 403 2.20 -19.29 -1.58
C TRP A 403 1.02 -18.37 -1.26
N GLU A 404 1.23 -17.07 -1.30
CA GLU A 404 0.15 -16.09 -1.22
C GLU A 404 -0.08 -15.42 -2.57
N VAL A 405 -1.34 -15.38 -2.98
CA VAL A 405 -1.74 -14.89 -4.29
C VAL A 405 -2.07 -13.40 -4.24
N LEU A 406 -1.15 -12.59 -4.76
CA LEU A 406 -1.19 -11.12 -4.83
C LEU A 406 -1.11 -10.45 -3.44
N ASN A 407 -1.11 -9.11 -3.40
CA ASN A 407 -1.08 -8.28 -2.19
C ASN A 407 -2.06 -7.12 -2.34
N GLU A 408 -2.69 -6.68 -1.24
CA GLU A 408 -3.62 -5.54 -1.20
C GLU A 408 -4.54 -5.46 -2.42
N VAL A 409 -5.23 -6.55 -2.77
CA VAL A 409 -5.94 -6.67 -4.07
C VAL A 409 -7.08 -5.66 -4.24
N ASP A 410 -7.54 -5.07 -3.14
CA ASP A 410 -8.48 -3.98 -3.07
C ASP A 410 -7.87 -2.58 -3.38
N PHE A 411 -6.54 -2.48 -3.46
CA PHE A 411 -5.75 -1.30 -3.81
C PHE A 411 -4.83 -1.52 -5.02
N GLU A 412 -3.98 -2.55 -5.01
CA GLU A 412 -3.12 -2.94 -6.15
C GLU A 412 -4.03 -3.44 -7.28
N HIS A 413 -4.11 -2.66 -8.36
CA HIS A 413 -5.06 -2.79 -9.46
C HIS A 413 -6.56 -2.76 -9.09
N ALA A 414 -6.91 -2.57 -7.81
CA ALA A 414 -8.28 -2.41 -7.29
C ALA A 414 -9.28 -3.48 -7.81
N LEU A 415 -8.85 -4.74 -7.84
CA LEU A 415 -9.61 -5.88 -8.31
C LEU A 415 -10.91 -6.07 -7.52
N SER A 416 -12.04 -6.24 -8.20
CA SER A 416 -13.27 -6.65 -7.50
C SER A 416 -13.13 -8.05 -6.88
N PRO A 417 -13.96 -8.43 -5.88
CA PRO A 417 -13.98 -9.78 -5.34
C PRO A 417 -14.12 -10.87 -6.40
N GLN A 418 -14.85 -10.59 -7.48
CA GLN A 418 -15.07 -11.48 -8.62
C GLN A 418 -13.78 -11.69 -9.43
N GLU A 419 -13.16 -10.59 -9.86
CA GLU A 419 -11.94 -10.62 -10.69
C GLU A 419 -10.76 -11.22 -9.92
N TYR A 420 -10.63 -10.90 -8.63
CA TYR A 420 -9.65 -11.54 -7.76
C TYR A 420 -9.88 -13.05 -7.62
N THR A 421 -11.12 -13.49 -7.45
CA THR A 421 -11.44 -14.92 -7.30
C THR A 421 -11.12 -15.71 -8.57
N GLU A 422 -11.40 -15.15 -9.76
CA GLU A 422 -11.03 -15.74 -11.05
C GLU A 422 -9.50 -15.85 -11.22
N LEU A 423 -8.76 -14.79 -10.86
CA LEU A 423 -7.30 -14.79 -10.84
C LEU A 423 -6.73 -15.81 -9.87
N TYR A 424 -7.28 -15.89 -8.64
CA TYR A 424 -6.88 -16.85 -7.62
C TYR A 424 -7.02 -18.28 -8.12
N ASP A 425 -8.19 -18.65 -8.65
CA ASP A 425 -8.44 -19.99 -9.17
C ASP A 425 -7.45 -20.41 -10.26
N ALA A 426 -7.17 -19.51 -11.20
CA ALA A 426 -6.25 -19.77 -12.30
C ALA A 426 -4.80 -19.91 -11.80
N ILE A 427 -4.32 -18.97 -10.98
CA ILE A 427 -2.96 -18.97 -10.42
C ILE A 427 -2.73 -20.21 -9.54
N VAL A 428 -3.65 -20.50 -8.63
CA VAL A 428 -3.57 -21.68 -7.74
C VAL A 428 -3.60 -22.98 -8.53
N THR A 429 -4.44 -23.08 -9.56
CA THR A 429 -4.50 -24.27 -10.41
C THR A 429 -3.17 -24.48 -11.15
N ALA A 430 -2.62 -23.44 -11.77
CA ALA A 430 -1.38 -23.51 -12.52
C ALA A 430 -0.15 -23.80 -11.63
N ILE A 431 -0.05 -23.17 -10.44
CA ILE A 431 1.03 -23.46 -9.48
C ILE A 431 0.99 -24.92 -9.02
N ARG A 432 -0.20 -25.50 -8.80
CA ARG A 432 -0.33 -26.90 -8.34
C ARG A 432 0.15 -27.95 -9.33
N GLU A 433 0.26 -27.62 -10.63
CA GLU A 433 0.84 -28.52 -11.62
C GLU A 433 2.33 -28.79 -11.37
N VAL A 434 3.04 -27.79 -10.82
CA VAL A 434 4.50 -27.82 -10.62
C VAL A 434 4.89 -27.94 -9.14
N SER A 435 4.06 -27.45 -8.22
CA SER A 435 4.21 -27.60 -6.77
C SER A 435 2.93 -28.11 -6.09
N PRO A 436 2.60 -29.41 -6.23
CA PRO A 436 1.32 -29.98 -5.80
C PRO A 436 1.12 -30.08 -4.28
N ARG A 437 2.16 -29.77 -3.48
CA ARG A 437 2.10 -29.75 -2.00
C ARG A 437 1.93 -28.34 -1.41
N THR A 438 2.04 -27.29 -2.22
CA THR A 438 1.90 -25.90 -1.78
C THR A 438 0.47 -25.65 -1.31
N LYS A 439 0.35 -24.88 -0.22
CA LYS A 439 -0.91 -24.35 0.31
C LYS A 439 -1.05 -22.87 -0.04
N PHE A 440 -2.28 -22.38 -0.07
CA PHE A 440 -2.57 -21.07 -0.62
C PHE A 440 -3.23 -20.11 0.37
N VAL A 441 -2.58 -18.95 0.54
CA VAL A 441 -3.13 -17.77 1.22
C VAL A 441 -3.72 -16.85 0.16
N GLY A 442 -4.83 -16.18 0.45
CA GLY A 442 -5.47 -15.26 -0.47
C GLY A 442 -6.10 -14.04 0.22
N LEU A 443 -6.46 -13.08 -0.63
CA LEU A 443 -6.95 -11.73 -0.35
C LEU A 443 -5.87 -10.69 0.00
N ALA A 444 -5.11 -10.87 1.09
CA ALA A 444 -4.12 -9.90 1.58
C ALA A 444 -4.67 -8.45 1.63
N LEU A 445 -5.93 -8.27 2.08
CA LEU A 445 -6.63 -6.99 1.93
C LEU A 445 -5.97 -5.85 2.72
N GLY A 446 -5.69 -4.74 2.05
CA GLY A 446 -5.25 -3.50 2.70
C GLY A 446 -6.37 -2.89 3.56
N ASN A 447 -7.60 -2.89 3.04
CA ASN A 447 -8.81 -2.57 3.80
C ASN A 447 -9.44 -3.84 4.39
N SER A 448 -9.01 -4.22 5.60
CA SER A 448 -9.58 -5.37 6.33
C SER A 448 -11.10 -5.31 6.58
N ALA A 449 -11.76 -4.14 6.42
CA ALA A 449 -13.21 -3.98 6.49
C ALA A 449 -13.95 -4.20 5.15
N GLY A 450 -13.25 -4.66 4.10
CA GLY A 450 -13.82 -5.05 2.79
C GLY A 450 -14.70 -6.31 2.86
N PHE A 451 -15.80 -6.28 3.61
CA PHE A 451 -16.55 -7.49 3.97
C PHE A 451 -17.11 -8.30 2.79
N ASP A 452 -17.33 -7.67 1.63
CA ASP A 452 -17.84 -8.36 0.45
C ASP A 452 -16.78 -9.23 -0.24
N TYR A 453 -15.49 -8.94 -0.07
CA TYR A 453 -14.40 -9.84 -0.47
C TYR A 453 -14.50 -11.18 0.28
N TYR A 454 -14.57 -11.16 1.62
CA TYR A 454 -14.69 -12.41 2.39
C TYR A 454 -15.99 -13.16 2.09
N ARG A 455 -17.12 -12.46 1.88
CA ARG A 455 -18.40 -13.11 1.55
C ARG A 455 -18.34 -13.82 0.20
N TYR A 456 -17.69 -13.22 -0.79
CA TYR A 456 -17.59 -13.79 -2.12
C TYR A 456 -16.55 -14.93 -2.17
N PHE A 457 -15.33 -14.66 -1.69
CA PHE A 457 -14.20 -15.59 -1.74
C PHE A 457 -14.34 -16.80 -0.80
N LEU A 458 -15.02 -16.68 0.35
CA LEU A 458 -15.19 -17.84 1.25
C LEU A 458 -16.37 -18.72 0.84
N ASP A 459 -17.24 -18.27 -0.08
CA ASP A 459 -18.26 -19.13 -0.67
C ASP A 459 -17.63 -19.99 -1.78
N ARG A 460 -17.39 -21.26 -1.45
CA ARG A 460 -16.83 -22.26 -2.36
C ARG A 460 -17.64 -22.46 -3.66
N ALA A 461 -18.87 -21.95 -3.76
CA ALA A 461 -19.64 -21.95 -5.01
C ALA A 461 -19.16 -20.94 -6.06
N ASN A 462 -18.38 -19.92 -5.66
CA ASN A 462 -17.76 -18.95 -6.57
C ASN A 462 -16.42 -19.43 -7.15
N HIS A 463 -15.90 -20.55 -6.65
CA HIS A 463 -14.61 -21.11 -7.05
C HIS A 463 -14.73 -22.28 -8.04
N GLN A 464 -13.71 -22.46 -8.87
CA GLN A 464 -13.56 -23.61 -9.75
C GLN A 464 -13.44 -24.93 -8.95
N PRO A 465 -14.03 -26.04 -9.44
CA PRO A 465 -14.02 -27.30 -8.71
C PRO A 465 -12.62 -27.83 -8.39
N GLY A 466 -12.30 -27.92 -7.10
CA GLY A 466 -11.06 -28.51 -6.60
C GLY A 466 -9.92 -27.51 -6.32
N VAL A 467 -10.16 -26.21 -6.44
CA VAL A 467 -9.26 -25.18 -5.91
C VAL A 467 -9.29 -25.22 -4.36
N PRO A 468 -8.13 -25.31 -3.68
CA PRO A 468 -8.06 -25.26 -2.23
C PRO A 468 -8.29 -23.83 -1.72
N LEU A 469 -8.82 -23.73 -0.51
CA LEU A 469 -8.80 -22.52 0.31
C LEU A 469 -8.12 -22.93 1.61
N ASP A 470 -6.86 -22.57 1.83
CA ASP A 470 -6.13 -22.90 3.06
C ASP A 470 -6.18 -21.74 4.08
N PHE A 471 -6.01 -20.50 3.59
CA PHE A 471 -6.00 -19.29 4.42
C PHE A 471 -6.64 -18.08 3.73
N ILE A 472 -7.11 -17.13 4.54
CA ILE A 472 -7.29 -15.71 4.17
C ILE A 472 -6.33 -14.80 4.95
N SER A 473 -5.94 -13.69 4.31
CA SER A 473 -5.06 -12.63 4.83
C SER A 473 -5.69 -11.23 4.73
N TYR A 474 -5.26 -10.32 5.60
CA TYR A 474 -5.65 -8.91 5.64
C TYR A 474 -4.83 -8.10 6.65
N HIS A 475 -4.70 -6.80 6.38
CA HIS A 475 -3.72 -5.92 7.03
C HIS A 475 -4.34 -5.06 8.15
N PHE A 476 -3.49 -4.57 9.06
CA PHE A 476 -3.80 -3.47 9.96
C PHE A 476 -2.57 -2.62 10.32
N TYR A 477 -2.69 -1.31 10.10
CA TYR A 477 -1.74 -0.32 10.58
C TYR A 477 -2.45 0.78 11.36
N ALA A 478 -2.11 0.94 12.64
CA ALA A 478 -2.51 2.12 13.40
C ALA A 478 -1.75 3.36 12.87
N GLN A 479 -2.44 4.48 12.68
CA GLN A 479 -1.85 5.71 12.17
C GLN A 479 -2.10 6.87 13.14
N PRO A 480 -1.09 7.31 13.91
CA PRO A 480 -1.17 8.57 14.65
C PRO A 480 -1.35 9.75 13.70
N ASN A 481 -2.02 10.81 14.15
CA ASN A 481 -2.18 12.00 13.33
C ASN A 481 -0.81 12.67 13.07
N PRO A 482 -0.59 13.33 11.92
CA PRO A 482 0.66 14.04 11.64
C PRO A 482 1.03 15.17 12.61
N ALA A 483 0.11 15.58 13.48
CA ALA A 483 0.32 16.60 14.51
C ALA A 483 0.61 16.02 15.92
N ASP A 484 0.47 14.70 16.10
CA ASP A 484 0.56 14.04 17.39
C ASP A 484 2.01 13.96 17.89
N THR A 485 2.17 14.08 19.20
CA THR A 485 3.43 13.79 19.89
C THR A 485 3.39 12.41 20.53
N ALA A 486 4.52 11.98 21.13
CA ALA A 486 4.58 10.71 21.84
C ALA A 486 3.50 10.55 22.92
N ASP A 487 3.03 11.64 23.55
CA ASP A 487 1.96 11.61 24.55
C ASP A 487 0.58 11.33 23.94
N ASP A 488 0.37 11.68 22.66
CA ASP A 488 -0.92 11.63 21.97
C ASP A 488 -1.14 10.33 21.16
N TYR A 489 -0.07 9.60 20.81
CA TYR A 489 -0.16 8.38 19.98
C TYR A 489 -1.07 7.29 20.59
N GLY A 490 -1.04 7.14 21.92
CA GLY A 490 -1.76 6.09 22.64
C GLY A 490 -3.28 6.13 22.43
N PRO A 491 -3.99 7.19 22.87
CA PRO A 491 -5.44 7.31 22.74
C PRO A 491 -5.97 6.94 21.35
N ASP A 492 -5.40 7.51 20.28
CA ASP A 492 -5.89 7.32 18.93
C ASP A 492 -5.45 5.96 18.34
N GLY A 493 -4.21 5.54 18.57
CA GLY A 493 -3.69 4.27 18.06
C GLY A 493 -4.38 3.04 18.66
N PHE A 494 -4.59 3.02 19.98
CA PHE A 494 -5.28 1.91 20.63
C PHE A 494 -6.81 1.92 20.36
N ALA A 495 -7.42 3.08 20.11
CA ALA A 495 -8.80 3.16 19.64
C ALA A 495 -8.96 2.59 18.21
N GLN A 496 -8.02 2.88 17.31
CA GLN A 496 -7.98 2.25 15.97
C GLN A 496 -7.82 0.73 16.08
N ALA A 497 -6.97 0.24 16.99
CA ALA A 497 -6.79 -1.19 17.24
C ALA A 497 -8.09 -1.87 17.74
N ASP A 498 -8.84 -1.26 18.65
CA ASP A 498 -10.14 -1.79 19.10
C ASP A 498 -11.21 -1.77 17.97
N GLY A 499 -11.16 -0.77 17.07
CA GLY A 499 -11.95 -0.74 15.85
C GLY A 499 -11.63 -1.92 14.92
N PHE A 500 -10.35 -2.15 14.64
CA PHE A 500 -9.89 -3.30 13.84
C PHE A 500 -10.27 -4.64 14.47
N LEU A 501 -10.12 -4.81 15.78
CA LEU A 501 -10.54 -6.03 16.47
C LEU A 501 -12.06 -6.30 16.35
N SER A 502 -12.86 -5.24 16.23
CA SER A 502 -14.31 -5.35 15.94
C SER A 502 -14.60 -5.72 14.47
N THR A 503 -13.72 -5.35 13.53
CA THR A 503 -13.72 -5.85 12.15
C THR A 503 -13.36 -7.34 12.12
N VAL A 504 -12.29 -7.77 12.79
CA VAL A 504 -11.86 -9.19 12.85
C VAL A 504 -12.96 -10.11 13.36
N GLN A 505 -13.72 -9.69 14.39
CA GLN A 505 -14.87 -10.46 14.87
C GLN A 505 -15.93 -10.72 13.78
N GLN A 506 -16.15 -9.76 12.88
CA GLN A 506 -17.08 -9.90 11.75
C GLN A 506 -16.50 -10.76 10.63
N VAL A 507 -15.20 -10.63 10.31
CA VAL A 507 -14.51 -11.50 9.34
C VAL A 507 -14.56 -12.95 9.80
N GLU A 508 -14.23 -13.21 11.07
CA GLU A 508 -14.30 -14.54 11.66
C GLU A 508 -15.73 -15.11 11.70
N ALA A 509 -16.76 -14.27 11.84
CA ALA A 509 -18.15 -14.71 11.75
C ALA A 509 -18.52 -15.16 10.33
N ILE A 510 -18.12 -14.39 9.31
CA ILE A 510 -18.29 -14.75 7.89
C ILE A 510 -17.56 -16.05 7.58
N ARG A 511 -16.29 -16.16 7.97
CA ARG A 511 -15.47 -17.37 7.75
C ARG A 511 -16.05 -18.60 8.43
N LYS A 512 -16.45 -18.52 9.70
CA LYS A 512 -17.07 -19.63 10.42
C LYS A 512 -18.40 -20.09 9.81
N GLN A 513 -19.11 -19.20 9.11
CA GLN A 513 -20.33 -19.52 8.38
C GLN A 513 -20.06 -20.19 7.03
N LEU A 514 -19.12 -19.67 6.24
CA LEU A 514 -18.92 -20.08 4.84
C LEU A 514 -17.85 -21.18 4.66
N ALA A 515 -16.72 -21.05 5.35
CA ALA A 515 -15.56 -21.94 5.22
C ALA A 515 -14.84 -22.11 6.58
N PRO A 516 -15.45 -22.80 7.56
CA PRO A 516 -14.92 -22.90 8.93
C PRO A 516 -13.56 -23.61 9.05
N ASP A 517 -13.17 -24.35 8.01
CA ASP A 517 -11.89 -25.05 7.82
C ASP A 517 -10.74 -24.15 7.34
N VAL A 518 -11.04 -23.03 6.68
CA VAL A 518 -10.06 -22.03 6.24
C VAL A 518 -9.42 -21.35 7.45
N ARG A 519 -8.11 -21.13 7.43
CA ARG A 519 -7.35 -20.43 8.48
C ARG A 519 -7.31 -18.92 8.25
N THR A 520 -6.98 -18.16 9.28
CA THR A 520 -6.91 -16.68 9.18
C THR A 520 -5.54 -16.19 9.62
N THR A 521 -4.90 -15.38 8.78
CA THR A 521 -3.69 -14.62 9.16
C THR A 521 -3.99 -13.12 9.17
N VAL A 522 -3.36 -12.39 10.09
CA VAL A 522 -3.16 -10.94 9.99
C VAL A 522 -1.68 -10.77 9.69
N ASP A 523 -1.36 -10.77 8.41
CA ASP A 523 -0.02 -10.97 7.85
C ASP A 523 0.81 -9.69 7.73
N GLU A 524 0.13 -8.53 7.71
CA GLU A 524 0.75 -7.23 7.97
C GLU A 524 0.09 -6.54 9.16
N LEU A 525 0.83 -6.45 10.28
CA LEU A 525 0.41 -5.77 11.50
C LEU A 525 1.45 -4.75 11.96
N GLY A 526 1.02 -3.53 12.28
CA GLY A 526 1.87 -2.56 12.96
C GLY A 526 1.27 -1.17 13.11
N SER A 527 2.12 -0.16 12.93
CA SER A 527 1.72 1.24 12.84
C SER A 527 2.56 1.99 11.81
N ILE A 528 2.01 3.05 11.22
CA ILE A 528 2.71 3.92 10.25
C ILE A 528 2.67 5.37 10.77
N LEU A 529 3.79 6.10 10.69
CA LEU A 529 3.79 7.56 10.80
C LEU A 529 3.56 8.15 9.39
N PRO A 530 2.38 8.76 9.11
CA PRO A 530 2.07 9.22 7.75
C PRO A 530 3.08 10.24 7.21
N GLY A 531 3.61 11.09 8.10
CA GLY A 531 4.68 12.06 7.79
C GLY A 531 6.05 11.47 7.46
N SER A 532 6.19 10.14 7.35
CA SER A 532 7.44 9.46 6.99
C SER A 532 7.29 8.43 5.85
N ALA A 533 6.06 8.01 5.53
CA ALA A 533 5.76 6.76 4.84
C ALA A 533 6.54 6.53 3.51
N THR A 534 6.57 7.51 2.61
CA THR A 534 7.23 7.39 1.30
C THR A 534 8.30 8.47 1.07
N GLN A 535 8.71 9.17 2.13
CA GLN A 535 9.65 10.29 2.03
C GLN A 535 11.09 9.81 1.90
N ALA A 536 11.82 10.33 0.91
CA ALA A 536 13.23 10.02 0.69
C ALA A 536 14.18 10.51 1.81
N ASP A 537 13.79 11.57 2.53
CA ASP A 537 14.49 12.11 3.70
C ASP A 537 13.46 12.48 4.79
N PRO A 538 12.96 11.50 5.56
CA PRO A 538 11.96 11.70 6.59
C PRO A 538 12.57 12.38 7.82
N ALA A 539 11.74 13.09 8.60
CA ALA A 539 12.15 13.54 9.92
C ALA A 539 12.55 12.35 10.83
N PRO A 540 13.51 12.51 11.75
CA PRO A 540 13.89 11.45 12.69
C PRO A 540 12.69 10.91 13.46
N ILE A 541 12.55 9.59 13.48
CA ILE A 541 11.45 8.90 14.19
C ILE A 541 11.75 8.93 15.69
N PRO A 542 10.85 9.46 16.55
CA PRO A 542 11.10 9.54 18.00
C PRO A 542 11.25 8.16 18.65
N ASP A 543 12.17 7.98 19.61
CA ASP A 543 12.40 6.69 20.26
C ASP A 543 11.13 6.07 20.87
N ALA A 544 10.31 6.90 21.53
CA ALA A 544 9.04 6.50 22.13
C ALA A 544 8.01 5.96 21.11
N TYR A 545 8.12 6.32 19.82
CA TYR A 545 7.28 5.75 18.77
C TYR A 545 7.52 4.25 18.59
N TRP A 546 8.77 3.78 18.68
CA TRP A 546 9.07 2.35 18.53
C TRP A 546 8.44 1.53 19.66
N ASN A 547 8.43 2.06 20.89
CA ASN A 547 7.73 1.44 22.02
C ASN A 547 6.22 1.48 21.86
N PHE A 548 5.64 2.61 21.43
CA PHE A 548 4.21 2.70 21.07
C PHE A 548 3.83 1.64 20.02
N SER A 549 4.61 1.54 18.95
CA SER A 549 4.38 0.63 17.84
C SER A 549 4.46 -0.84 18.27
N GLY A 550 5.47 -1.22 19.05
CA GLY A 550 5.54 -2.55 19.67
C GLY A 550 4.38 -2.80 20.64
N GLY A 551 3.95 -1.80 21.41
CA GLY A 551 2.77 -1.87 22.28
C GLY A 551 1.47 -2.12 21.51
N ILE A 552 1.29 -1.52 20.33
CA ILE A 552 0.18 -1.80 19.40
C ILE A 552 0.25 -3.26 18.91
N TYR A 553 1.41 -3.72 18.44
CA TYR A 553 1.58 -5.12 18.01
C TYR A 553 1.23 -6.10 19.14
N ALA A 554 1.78 -5.91 20.34
CA ALA A 554 1.52 -6.76 21.49
C ALA A 554 0.04 -6.79 21.89
N TYR A 555 -0.64 -5.64 21.84
CA TYR A 555 -2.06 -5.54 22.19
C TYR A 555 -2.95 -6.24 21.17
N VAL A 556 -2.73 -5.98 19.89
CA VAL A 556 -3.49 -6.62 18.81
C VAL A 556 -3.20 -8.12 18.80
N PHE A 557 -1.95 -8.57 18.87
CA PHE A 557 -1.58 -9.99 18.98
C PHE A 557 -2.32 -10.69 20.13
N ALA A 558 -2.28 -10.11 21.34
CA ALA A 558 -2.94 -10.69 22.52
C ALA A 558 -4.45 -10.88 22.31
N ARG A 559 -5.12 -9.91 21.68
CA ARG A 559 -6.56 -9.94 21.41
C ARG A 559 -6.90 -10.88 20.25
N LEU A 560 -6.11 -10.92 19.18
CA LEU A 560 -6.26 -11.87 18.07
C LEU A 560 -6.03 -13.33 18.52
N ALA A 561 -5.12 -13.55 19.47
CA ALA A 561 -4.86 -14.87 20.02
C ALA A 561 -6.01 -15.39 20.90
N LEU A 562 -6.68 -14.50 21.66
CA LEU A 562 -7.94 -14.83 22.34
C LEU A 562 -9.07 -15.18 21.37
N MET A 563 -9.14 -14.50 20.21
CA MET A 563 -10.12 -14.78 19.14
C MET A 563 -9.84 -16.06 18.35
N GLY A 564 -8.62 -16.60 18.45
CA GLY A 564 -8.20 -17.81 17.75
C GLY A 564 -7.82 -17.56 16.28
N ILE A 565 -7.15 -16.46 15.98
CA ILE A 565 -6.45 -16.24 14.69
C ILE A 565 -5.24 -17.19 14.60
N ASP A 566 -4.87 -17.64 13.40
CA ASP A 566 -3.84 -18.67 13.21
C ASP A 566 -2.41 -18.13 13.19
N VAL A 567 -2.20 -16.99 12.53
CA VAL A 567 -0.89 -16.37 12.31
C VAL A 567 -1.03 -14.85 12.41
N VAL A 568 -0.04 -14.18 13.00
CA VAL A 568 0.00 -12.72 13.15
C VAL A 568 1.40 -12.22 12.85
N GLY A 569 1.59 -11.60 11.67
CA GLY A 569 2.86 -11.10 11.16
C GLY A 569 3.10 -9.64 11.48
N GLU A 570 4.18 -9.31 12.18
CA GLU A 570 4.60 -7.91 12.34
C GLU A 570 5.23 -7.39 11.04
N SER A 571 4.67 -6.31 10.50
CA SER A 571 5.25 -5.56 9.39
C SER A 571 6.15 -4.44 9.94
N GLN A 572 7.44 -4.40 9.63
CA GLN A 572 8.23 -5.40 8.89
C GLN A 572 9.71 -5.37 9.30
N LEU A 573 10.49 -6.37 8.90
CA LEU A 573 11.89 -6.53 9.29
C LEU A 573 12.75 -5.28 8.97
N MET A 574 12.59 -4.69 7.78
CA MET A 574 13.41 -3.58 7.32
C MET A 574 12.59 -2.59 6.48
N GLY A 575 12.09 -1.54 7.12
CA GLY A 575 11.66 -0.31 6.45
C GLY A 575 12.81 0.69 6.39
N TYR A 576 12.81 1.59 5.40
CA TYR A 576 13.85 2.63 5.27
C TYR A 576 13.30 3.89 4.58
N PRO A 577 14.03 5.02 4.58
CA PRO A 577 13.63 6.22 3.82
C PRO A 577 13.24 5.86 2.37
N SER A 578 12.14 6.42 1.90
CA SER A 578 11.34 6.04 0.72
C SER A 578 10.47 4.79 0.80
N GLN A 579 10.73 3.79 1.64
CA GLN A 579 9.83 2.63 1.85
C GLN A 579 9.50 2.42 3.34
N TYR A 580 8.48 3.13 3.81
CA TYR A 580 7.83 3.02 5.11
C TYR A 580 8.83 2.88 6.29
N PRO A 581 9.71 3.87 6.53
CA PRO A 581 10.74 3.78 7.57
C PRO A 581 10.15 3.50 8.96
N SER A 582 8.95 4.01 9.26
CA SER A 582 8.27 3.79 10.54
C SER A 582 7.74 2.37 10.78
N VAL A 583 7.67 1.51 9.76
CA VAL A 583 7.32 0.09 9.99
C VAL A 583 8.53 -0.77 10.33
N SER A 584 9.76 -0.26 10.22
CA SER A 584 10.96 -1.06 10.42
C SER A 584 11.10 -1.62 11.84
N MET A 585 11.57 -2.85 11.95
CA MET A 585 12.03 -3.46 13.21
C MET A 585 13.53 -3.25 13.48
N LEU A 586 14.30 -2.84 12.46
CA LEU A 586 15.74 -2.61 12.52
C LEU A 586 16.10 -1.18 12.07
N ASP A 587 17.14 -0.59 12.65
CA ASP A 587 17.70 0.67 12.15
C ASP A 587 18.37 0.44 10.77
N TRP A 588 17.96 1.22 9.76
CA TRP A 588 18.39 1.09 8.37
C TRP A 588 19.82 1.58 8.08
N ASN A 589 20.59 1.97 9.11
CA ASN A 589 21.98 2.42 9.00
C ASN A 589 22.96 1.44 9.67
N THR A 590 22.52 0.73 10.69
CA THR A 590 23.33 -0.14 11.56
C THR A 590 22.87 -1.60 11.57
N GLY A 591 21.62 -1.87 11.18
CA GLY A 591 20.99 -3.18 11.31
C GLY A 591 20.66 -3.57 12.75
N ALA A 592 20.75 -2.64 13.70
CA ALA A 592 20.45 -2.90 15.11
C ALA A 592 18.93 -3.00 15.34
N PRO A 593 18.46 -3.94 16.18
CA PRO A 593 17.07 -3.98 16.62
C PRO A 593 16.57 -2.68 17.25
N ASN A 594 15.29 -2.35 17.03
CA ASN A 594 14.55 -1.35 17.81
C ASN A 594 13.54 -2.03 18.74
N ALA A 595 12.72 -1.24 19.45
CA ALA A 595 11.77 -1.77 20.43
C ALA A 595 10.71 -2.72 19.82
N ARG A 596 10.35 -2.57 18.54
CA ARG A 596 9.39 -3.45 17.85
C ARG A 596 9.91 -4.88 17.76
N TYR A 597 11.13 -5.04 17.23
CA TYR A 597 11.84 -6.32 17.20
C TYR A 597 11.87 -6.99 18.58
N ARG A 598 12.16 -6.22 19.64
CA ARG A 598 12.25 -6.72 21.01
C ARG A 598 10.90 -7.14 21.59
N VAL A 599 9.81 -6.50 21.18
CA VAL A 599 8.46 -6.94 21.57
C VAL A 599 8.09 -8.25 20.85
N LEU A 600 8.39 -8.39 19.56
CA LEU A 600 8.19 -9.64 18.83
C LEU A 600 9.02 -10.79 19.46
N GLU A 601 10.30 -10.56 19.73
CA GLU A 601 11.21 -11.49 20.44
C GLU A 601 10.66 -11.89 21.82
N LEU A 602 10.16 -10.93 22.61
CA LEU A 602 9.52 -11.18 23.91
C LEU A 602 8.26 -12.07 23.80
N ILE A 603 7.42 -11.81 22.80
CA ILE A 603 6.17 -12.56 22.59
C ILE A 603 6.48 -14.00 22.12
N LEU A 604 7.42 -14.17 21.19
CA LEU A 604 7.90 -15.47 20.71
C LEU A 604 8.43 -16.36 21.84
N ASP A 605 9.27 -15.79 22.72
CA ASP A 605 9.84 -16.51 23.85
C ASP A 605 8.77 -16.99 24.85
N GLU A 606 7.82 -16.10 25.18
CA GLU A 606 6.99 -16.21 26.37
C GLU A 606 5.53 -16.64 26.13
N ILE A 607 4.97 -16.41 24.94
CA ILE A 607 3.56 -16.69 24.62
C ILE A 607 3.49 -17.70 23.48
N ARG A 608 3.52 -18.98 23.86
CA ARG A 608 3.69 -20.10 22.91
C ARG A 608 2.36 -20.64 22.43
N THR A 609 2.36 -21.22 21.24
CA THR A 609 1.28 -22.10 20.79
C THR A 609 1.06 -23.21 21.83
N GLY A 610 -0.19 -23.40 22.25
CA GLY A 610 -0.58 -24.29 23.34
C GLY A 610 -0.64 -23.63 24.73
N SER A 611 -0.18 -22.38 24.92
CA SER A 611 -0.43 -21.64 26.16
C SER A 611 -1.92 -21.37 26.34
N ARG A 612 -2.44 -21.51 27.57
CA ARG A 612 -3.84 -21.24 27.91
C ARG A 612 -3.97 -19.77 28.30
N LEU A 613 -4.65 -18.99 27.46
CA LEU A 613 -4.90 -17.56 27.62
C LEU A 613 -6.19 -17.33 28.40
N ILE A 614 -6.16 -16.42 29.37
CA ILE A 614 -7.25 -16.10 30.29
C ILE A 614 -7.53 -14.60 30.19
N GLU A 615 -8.67 -14.23 29.62
CA GLU A 615 -9.07 -12.82 29.55
C GLU A 615 -9.41 -12.30 30.95
N VAL A 616 -8.75 -11.22 31.36
CA VAL A 616 -8.93 -10.65 32.70
C VAL A 616 -10.15 -9.73 32.70
N ALA A 617 -11.17 -10.13 33.46
CA ALA A 617 -12.37 -9.34 33.68
C ALA A 617 -12.04 -8.08 34.53
N GLY A 618 -12.44 -6.91 34.03
CA GLY A 618 -12.13 -5.63 34.68
C GLY A 618 -10.69 -5.18 34.40
N GLN A 619 -10.42 -4.77 33.16
CA GLN A 619 -9.14 -4.19 32.76
C GLN A 619 -8.84 -2.91 33.58
N PRO A 620 -7.57 -2.63 33.93
CA PRO A 620 -7.22 -1.47 34.75
C PRO A 620 -7.66 -0.14 34.12
N ALA A 621 -8.35 0.69 34.91
CA ALA A 621 -8.72 2.06 34.51
C ALA A 621 -7.49 2.97 34.28
N SER A 622 -6.31 2.55 34.71
CA SER A 622 -5.04 3.27 34.60
C SER A 622 -4.45 3.32 33.18
N GLY A 623 -5.12 2.76 32.18
CA GLY A 623 -4.66 2.72 30.78
C GLY A 623 -3.85 1.47 30.43
N ALA A 624 -3.40 0.69 31.41
CA ALA A 624 -2.79 -0.62 31.13
C ALA A 624 -3.81 -1.63 30.55
N TYR A 625 -3.29 -2.62 29.82
CA TYR A 625 -3.98 -3.86 29.45
C TYR A 625 -3.28 -5.05 30.12
N VAL A 626 -4.08 -6.04 30.55
CA VAL A 626 -3.62 -7.24 31.26
C VAL A 626 -4.23 -8.49 30.61
N LEU A 627 -3.36 -9.40 30.18
CA LEU A 627 -3.72 -10.77 29.78
C LEU A 627 -3.02 -11.76 30.70
N ALA A 628 -3.78 -12.64 31.35
CA ALA A 628 -3.20 -13.75 32.11
C ALA A 628 -3.00 -14.97 31.20
N LEU A 629 -1.94 -15.74 31.43
CA LEU A 629 -1.69 -16.96 30.70
C LEU A 629 -1.01 -18.05 31.54
N ASP A 630 -1.30 -19.29 31.20
CA ASP A 630 -0.73 -20.50 31.78
C ASP A 630 0.04 -21.23 30.68
N ASP A 631 1.37 -21.16 30.76
CA ASP A 631 2.31 -21.79 29.84
C ASP A 631 2.89 -23.05 30.48
N ARG A 632 2.15 -24.15 30.31
CA ARG A 632 2.51 -25.50 30.78
C ARG A 632 2.67 -25.59 32.31
N GLY A 633 1.75 -24.97 33.05
CA GLY A 633 1.75 -24.86 34.51
C GLY A 633 2.28 -23.52 35.02
N ARG A 634 3.19 -22.90 34.25
CA ARG A 634 3.80 -21.62 34.64
C ARG A 634 2.82 -20.48 34.42
N ARG A 635 2.38 -19.87 35.52
CA ARG A 635 1.52 -18.69 35.51
C ARG A 635 2.31 -17.45 35.09
N LYS A 636 1.79 -16.70 34.12
CA LYS A 636 2.33 -15.42 33.68
C LYS A 636 1.23 -14.39 33.47
N VAL A 637 1.61 -13.11 33.47
CA VAL A 637 0.78 -12.02 32.91
C VAL A 637 1.57 -11.25 31.87
N LEU A 638 0.92 -10.97 30.74
CA LEU A 638 1.33 -9.94 29.78
C LEU A 638 0.68 -8.62 30.21
N LEU A 639 1.49 -7.59 30.33
CA LEU A 639 1.12 -6.24 30.71
C LEU A 639 1.56 -5.27 29.62
N ILE A 640 0.67 -4.39 29.19
CA ILE A 640 0.93 -3.41 28.14
C ILE A 640 0.48 -2.05 28.64
N ASN A 641 1.37 -1.07 28.68
CA ASN A 641 0.97 0.33 28.90
C ASN A 641 0.49 0.92 27.57
N ARG A 642 -0.72 1.49 27.54
CA ARG A 642 -1.29 2.14 26.35
C ARG A 642 -1.07 3.66 26.31
N THR A 643 -0.23 4.17 27.20
CA THR A 643 0.07 5.60 27.35
C THR A 643 1.58 5.84 27.43
N ASN A 644 2.03 7.05 27.12
CA ASN A 644 3.43 7.44 27.28
C ASN A 644 3.82 7.72 28.75
N ALA A 645 2.84 8.00 29.62
CA ALA A 645 3.06 8.19 31.04
C ALA A 645 3.30 6.84 31.76
N PRO A 646 4.12 6.78 32.82
CA PRO A 646 4.24 5.56 33.62
C PRO A 646 2.92 5.16 34.29
N VAL A 647 2.57 3.88 34.21
CA VAL A 647 1.32 3.33 34.74
C VAL A 647 1.62 2.24 35.77
N THR A 648 1.01 2.32 36.95
CA THR A 648 1.11 1.26 37.97
C THR A 648 -0.14 0.39 37.98
N VAL A 649 0.04 -0.92 37.95
CA VAL A 649 -1.01 -1.94 38.11
C VAL A 649 -0.79 -2.72 39.40
N ASP A 650 -1.89 -3.10 40.06
CA ASP A 650 -1.90 -4.00 41.23
C ASP A 650 -2.31 -5.40 40.77
N ILE A 651 -1.47 -6.41 41.03
CA ILE A 651 -1.68 -7.79 40.58
C ILE A 651 -1.33 -8.71 41.76
N PRO A 652 -2.34 -9.20 42.50
CA PRO A 652 -2.12 -10.04 43.68
C PRO A 652 -1.22 -11.24 43.40
N GLY A 653 -0.13 -11.37 44.15
CA GLY A 653 0.86 -12.45 44.01
C GLY A 653 2.01 -12.14 43.05
N LEU A 654 2.10 -10.94 42.47
CA LEU A 654 3.22 -10.53 41.62
C LEU A 654 4.53 -10.31 42.39
N ARG A 655 4.48 -10.27 43.73
CA ARG A 655 5.68 -10.21 44.57
C ARG A 655 6.57 -11.42 44.36
N GLY A 656 7.80 -11.18 43.94
CA GLY A 656 8.77 -12.22 43.63
C GLY A 656 8.68 -12.75 42.19
N ALA A 657 7.73 -12.29 41.36
CA ALA A 657 7.68 -12.64 39.95
C ALA A 657 8.94 -12.15 39.21
N HIS A 658 9.38 -12.90 38.20
CA HIS A 658 10.43 -12.46 37.28
C HIS A 658 9.80 -11.73 36.10
N LEU A 659 10.16 -10.46 35.91
CA LEU A 659 9.70 -9.60 34.84
C LEU A 659 10.67 -9.67 33.66
N ARG A 660 10.15 -9.78 32.45
CA ARG A 660 10.85 -9.45 31.20
C ARG A 660 10.22 -8.22 30.59
N ILE A 661 11.02 -7.20 30.33
CA ILE A 661 10.55 -5.82 30.05
C ILE A 661 11.15 -5.31 28.75
N VAL A 662 10.30 -4.77 27.88
CA VAL A 662 10.67 -3.86 26.79
C VAL A 662 10.00 -2.52 27.04
N ASP A 663 10.79 -1.48 27.29
CA ASP A 663 10.35 -0.13 27.60
C ASP A 663 11.26 0.91 26.92
N GLN A 664 11.04 2.20 27.18
CA GLN A 664 11.89 3.27 26.64
C GLN A 664 13.31 3.29 27.25
N GLN A 665 13.56 2.55 28.33
CA GLN A 665 14.91 2.42 28.90
C GLN A 665 15.70 1.29 28.21
N SER A 666 15.06 0.19 27.81
CA SER A 666 15.69 -0.81 26.95
C SER A 666 15.79 -0.35 25.50
N GLY A 667 14.75 0.31 24.99
CA GLY A 667 14.62 0.63 23.57
C GLY A 667 14.80 -0.62 22.71
N GLY A 668 15.75 -0.58 21.77
CA GLY A 668 16.19 -1.73 20.97
C GLY A 668 17.28 -2.62 21.60
N GLY A 669 17.76 -2.27 22.80
CA GLY A 669 18.69 -3.09 23.58
C GLY A 669 18.10 -4.43 24.01
N GLU A 670 18.89 -5.23 24.72
CA GLU A 670 18.43 -6.53 25.23
C GLU A 670 17.19 -6.40 26.12
N ILE A 671 16.26 -7.37 26.02
CA ILE A 671 15.08 -7.46 26.87
C ILE A 671 15.53 -7.49 28.33
N ARG A 672 15.11 -6.50 29.13
CA ARG A 672 15.47 -6.41 30.56
C ARG A 672 14.87 -7.56 31.35
N GLY A 673 15.63 -8.09 32.31
CA GLY A 673 15.15 -9.05 33.31
C GLY A 673 15.29 -8.48 34.72
N GLU A 674 14.23 -8.54 35.54
CA GLU A 674 14.27 -8.12 36.95
C GLU A 674 13.30 -8.91 37.84
N TRP A 675 13.55 -8.92 39.15
CA TRP A 675 12.70 -9.59 40.13
C TRP A 675 11.80 -8.55 40.81
N ASN A 676 10.48 -8.73 40.73
CA ASN A 676 9.56 -7.79 41.34
C ASN A 676 9.53 -7.93 42.88
N HIS A 677 9.39 -6.81 43.59
CA HIS A 677 9.44 -6.74 45.06
C HIS A 677 8.13 -6.25 45.70
N ALA A 678 7.10 -6.01 44.89
CA ALA A 678 5.75 -5.67 45.33
C ALA A 678 4.72 -6.53 44.58
N ASP A 679 3.47 -6.49 45.06
CA ASP A 679 2.33 -7.05 44.32
C ASP A 679 1.84 -6.09 43.22
N THR A 680 2.40 -4.87 43.18
CA THR A 680 2.25 -3.92 42.08
C THR A 680 3.39 -4.02 41.07
N CYS A 681 3.16 -3.57 39.83
CA CYS A 681 4.20 -3.34 38.82
C CYS A 681 3.99 -1.97 38.17
N THR A 682 5.07 -1.20 38.01
CA THR A 682 5.05 0.09 37.30
C THR A 682 5.63 -0.10 35.90
N LEU A 683 4.79 0.12 34.90
CA LEU A 683 5.12 0.04 33.48
C LEU A 683 5.60 1.41 33.00
N GLY A 684 6.73 1.48 32.31
CA GLY A 684 7.17 2.68 31.61
C GLY A 684 6.23 3.06 30.46
N GLY A 685 6.44 4.24 29.85
CA GLY A 685 5.65 4.69 28.70
C GLY A 685 5.70 3.69 27.55
N TYR A 686 4.53 3.23 27.12
CA TYR A 686 4.34 2.16 26.12
C TYR A 686 5.10 0.85 26.39
N ALA A 687 5.44 0.57 27.65
CA ALA A 687 6.15 -0.65 28.01
C ALA A 687 5.30 -1.92 27.80
N VAL A 688 5.94 -2.97 27.30
CA VAL A 688 5.42 -4.33 27.22
C VAL A 688 6.21 -5.19 28.19
N VAL A 689 5.51 -5.88 29.10
CA VAL A 689 6.12 -6.68 30.17
C VAL A 689 5.46 -8.05 30.23
N VAL A 690 6.26 -9.12 30.30
CA VAL A 690 5.76 -10.43 30.72
C VAL A 690 6.32 -10.75 32.10
N ALA A 691 5.44 -10.94 33.07
CA ALA A 691 5.80 -11.35 34.42
C ALA A 691 5.49 -12.83 34.63
N THR A 692 6.49 -13.63 35.00
CA THR A 692 6.31 -15.05 35.38
C THR A 692 6.28 -15.15 36.90
N PHE A 693 5.21 -15.72 37.46
CA PHE A 693 5.04 -15.88 38.91
C PHE A 693 5.99 -16.96 39.45
N VAL A 694 6.35 -16.84 40.73
CA VAL A 694 6.99 -17.93 41.48
C VAL A 694 5.89 -18.83 42.04
N GLU A 695 6.03 -20.14 41.84
CA GLU A 695 5.10 -21.18 42.32
C GLU A 695 5.26 -21.51 43.82
#